data_AF-A0ABD0W9C1-F1
#
_entry.id   AF-A0ABD0W9C1-F1
#
_cell.length_a   1.000
_cell.length_b   1.000
_cell.length_c   1.000
_cell.angle_alpha   90.00
_cell.angle_beta   90.00
_cell.angle_gamma   90.00
#
_symmetry.space_group_name_H-M   'P 1'
#
loop_
_entity.id
_entity.type
_entity.pdbx_description
1 polymer ?
#
loop_
_entity_poly.entity_id
_entity_poly.type
_entity_poly.pdbx_seq_one_letter_code
_entity_poly.pdbx_strand_id
1 'polypeptide(L)'
;MDTAEEADICRVCRSEGTPDKPLYHPCVCTGSIKFIHQECLVQWLKHSRKEYCELCKHRFAFTPIYSPDMPSRLPVQDIFAGLVTSVGTAIRYWFHYTLVAFAWLGVVPLTACRIYKCLFTGSVSSLLTLPLDMLSTDNLLADCLQGCFVVTCTLCAFISLVWLREQIVHGGAPQWLEQNQQPHAPHAPPAEPNEGPVPRQGVGENQAVPGGAELQGNNAAVGADIPDIRVDPAEELEDEDEAGLEDGADANNGVQDDMNWNALEWDRAAEELTWERMLGLDGSLVFLEHVFWVVSLNTLFILVFAFCPYHIGHFTVVGFGFEENVRSSHFEGLVTTIVGYVLLAMALILCHGMAALVRFQRSRRLLGVCYIVVKVSLLVVVEIGVFPLICGWWLDICSLEMFDASLKDRELSFESAPGTTMFLHWLVGMVYVFYFASFILLLREVLRPGVLWFLRNLNDPDFNPVQEMIHLPIYRHLRRFILSVVVFGSIVLLMLWLPIRVIKLILPAFLPYNVMLYSDAPVSELSLELLLLQVVLPALLEQGHTRQWLKGLVRAWTVSAGYLLDLHSYLLGDQEGNDNDEDQQANNNQPGRNNNAPIPEGLHAAHQAILQQGGPVGFQPFQRPVKFTFRIVLLVLFMCVTLLISSLLCLTLPVFAGRYLMSFWTGSAKIHELYTAACGLYVCWLSIRAVTVLLSWMPQGRTVILLKVQEWTLMVMLCNTILKTVVVAVLLAGAIPLLLGLLFELVIVAPLRVPLDQTPLFYPCQDWALGVLHAKIIAAITLMGPQWWLKTVIEQVYANGIRNIDLHFIIRKLAAPILCVLLVCLCGPYVISVGVVPILGQYYPGVTMEMQVLVQRRIYPFLLMLVMLLGILSFQIRQFKRLYEHIKNDKYLVGQRLVNYERNAAGRNAGTPSSSSQE
;
A
#
# COMPACT_ATOMS: atom_id res chain seq x y z
N MET A 1 25.97 25.76 -65.09
CA MET A 1 25.93 25.88 -63.63
C MET A 1 24.62 25.23 -63.25
N ASP A 2 24.69 23.91 -63.08
CA ASP A 2 23.56 23.02 -62.99
C ASP A 2 23.03 23.04 -61.56
N THR A 3 21.83 23.55 -61.36
CA THR A 3 21.04 23.20 -60.17
C THR A 3 20.45 21.83 -60.44
N ALA A 4 21.21 20.77 -60.14
CA ALA A 4 20.65 19.44 -59.98
C ALA A 4 19.58 19.55 -58.89
N GLU A 5 18.33 19.30 -59.25
CA GLU A 5 17.24 19.14 -58.29
C GLU A 5 17.65 18.02 -57.33
N GLU A 6 17.94 18.35 -56.06
CA GLU A 6 18.21 17.34 -55.03
C GLU A 6 16.96 16.47 -54.89
N ALA A 7 17.00 15.27 -55.47
CA ALA A 7 15.91 14.31 -55.40
C ALA A 7 15.64 13.93 -53.93
N ASP A 8 14.36 13.83 -53.57
CA ASP A 8 13.95 13.35 -52.26
C ASP A 8 14.43 11.90 -52.09
N ILE A 9 15.19 11.62 -51.03
CA ILE A 9 15.76 10.30 -50.72
C ILE A 9 15.25 9.75 -49.40
N CYS A 10 15.14 8.43 -49.30
CA CYS A 10 14.77 7.73 -48.07
C CYS A 10 15.82 7.91 -46.97
N ARG A 11 15.42 8.31 -45.75
CA ARG A 11 16.33 8.51 -44.61
C ARG A 11 17.07 7.25 -44.15
N VAL A 12 16.55 6.06 -44.46
CA VAL A 12 17.12 4.76 -44.05
C VAL A 12 18.02 4.19 -45.15
N CYS A 13 17.47 3.90 -46.33
CA CYS A 13 18.22 3.24 -47.41
C CYS A 13 18.91 4.22 -48.37
N ARG A 14 18.69 5.53 -48.23
CA ARG A 14 19.27 6.60 -49.07
C ARG A 14 19.00 6.48 -50.57
N SER A 15 17.92 5.78 -50.95
CA SER A 15 17.46 5.63 -52.33
C SER A 15 16.29 6.59 -52.61
N GLU A 16 16.16 7.02 -53.87
CA GLU A 16 15.03 7.82 -54.37
C GLU A 16 13.72 7.00 -54.38
N GLY A 17 12.58 7.69 -54.38
CA GLY A 17 11.27 7.06 -54.51
C GLY A 17 11.01 6.58 -55.93
N THR A 18 10.59 5.32 -56.08
CA THR A 18 10.15 4.74 -57.36
C THR A 18 8.63 4.58 -57.36
N PRO A 19 7.97 4.42 -58.53
CA PRO A 19 6.52 4.15 -58.57
C PRO A 19 6.12 2.91 -57.76
N ASP A 20 6.99 1.90 -57.69
CA ASP A 20 6.76 0.69 -56.90
C ASP A 20 7.13 0.86 -55.41
N LYS A 21 8.05 1.77 -55.08
CA LYS A 21 8.45 2.10 -53.71
C LYS A 21 8.40 3.62 -53.48
N PRO A 22 7.20 4.19 -53.25
CA PRO A 22 7.07 5.62 -53.05
C PRO A 22 7.61 6.06 -51.69
N LEU A 23 8.08 7.31 -51.61
CA LEU A 23 8.50 7.94 -50.36
C LEU A 23 7.30 8.52 -49.61
N TYR A 24 7.26 8.28 -48.31
CA TYR A 24 6.27 8.83 -47.39
C TYR A 24 6.91 9.84 -46.45
N HIS A 25 6.13 10.83 -46.01
CA HIS A 25 6.46 11.80 -44.98
C HIS A 25 5.62 11.58 -43.71
N PRO A 26 5.85 10.52 -42.92
CA PRO A 26 4.92 10.08 -41.88
C PRO A 26 5.07 10.85 -40.55
N CYS A 27 5.87 11.90 -40.50
CA CYS A 27 6.15 12.65 -39.26
C CYS A 27 6.48 14.13 -39.53
N VAL A 28 6.67 14.89 -38.44
CA VAL A 28 6.89 16.35 -38.45
C VAL A 28 8.35 16.75 -38.75
N CYS A 29 9.22 15.78 -39.06
CA CYS A 29 10.62 16.08 -39.36
C CYS A 29 10.75 16.93 -40.64
N THR A 30 11.83 17.71 -40.74
CA THR A 30 12.12 18.60 -41.86
C THR A 30 13.34 18.11 -42.66
N GLY A 31 13.53 18.65 -43.87
CA GLY A 31 14.62 18.25 -44.77
C GLY A 31 14.47 16.82 -45.31
N SER A 32 15.58 16.21 -45.72
CA SER A 32 15.62 14.84 -46.29
C SER A 32 15.25 13.74 -45.27
N ILE A 33 15.36 14.03 -43.97
CA ILE A 33 15.06 13.08 -42.88
C ILE A 33 13.54 12.83 -42.74
N LYS A 34 12.70 13.66 -43.37
CA LYS A 34 11.25 13.48 -43.33
C LYS A 34 10.75 12.33 -44.21
N PHE A 35 11.51 11.95 -45.25
CA PHE A 35 11.10 10.94 -46.22
C PHE A 35 11.59 9.53 -45.85
N ILE A 36 10.72 8.54 -45.99
CA ILE A 36 11.03 7.13 -45.73
C ILE A 36 10.17 6.21 -46.58
N HIS A 37 10.73 5.08 -47.03
CA HIS A 37 9.94 4.00 -47.62
C HIS A 37 9.13 3.26 -46.55
N GLN A 38 7.92 2.82 -46.90
CA GLN A 38 7.07 2.06 -45.99
C GLN A 38 7.78 0.81 -45.45
N GLU A 39 8.44 0.02 -46.31
CA GLU A 39 9.19 -1.18 -45.92
C GLU A 39 10.32 -0.87 -44.92
N CYS A 40 11.11 0.17 -45.20
CA CYS A 40 12.20 0.61 -44.33
C CYS A 40 11.69 1.03 -42.95
N LEU A 41 10.53 1.70 -42.90
CA LEU A 41 9.92 2.08 -41.62
C LEU A 41 9.45 0.83 -40.87
N VAL A 42 8.69 -0.06 -41.49
CA VAL A 42 8.15 -1.27 -40.84
C VAL A 42 9.27 -2.13 -40.27
N GLN A 43 10.35 -2.35 -41.03
CA GLN A 43 11.51 -3.10 -40.56
C GLN A 43 12.22 -2.42 -39.38
N TRP A 44 12.32 -1.08 -39.41
CA TRP A 44 12.87 -0.30 -38.29
C TRP A 44 12.01 -0.38 -37.03
N LEU A 45 10.68 -0.32 -37.16
CA LEU A 45 9.77 -0.46 -36.01
C LEU A 45 9.87 -1.87 -35.39
N LYS A 46 9.98 -2.91 -36.22
CA LYS A 46 10.18 -4.30 -35.76
C LYS A 46 11.46 -4.46 -34.93
N HIS A 47 12.56 -3.84 -35.35
CA HIS A 47 13.83 -3.91 -34.62
C HIS A 47 13.86 -2.99 -33.39
N SER A 48 13.30 -1.80 -33.47
CA SER A 48 13.37 -0.79 -32.40
C SER A 48 12.31 -0.94 -31.30
N ARG A 49 11.24 -1.71 -31.57
CA ARG A 49 10.05 -1.86 -30.70
C ARG A 49 9.42 -0.51 -30.29
N LYS A 50 9.52 0.50 -31.16
CA LYS A 50 8.94 1.85 -30.96
C LYS A 50 7.89 2.10 -32.03
N GLU A 51 6.81 2.80 -31.68
CA GLU A 51 5.72 3.18 -32.61
C GLU A 51 5.72 4.67 -33.00
N TYR A 52 6.72 5.41 -32.53
CA TYR A 52 6.85 6.85 -32.72
C TYR A 52 8.20 7.20 -33.35
N CYS A 53 8.24 8.33 -34.05
CA CYS A 53 9.47 8.87 -34.59
C CYS A 53 10.45 9.19 -33.46
N GLU A 54 11.66 8.65 -33.56
CA GLU A 54 12.72 8.84 -32.56
C GLU A 54 13.12 10.31 -32.36
N LEU A 55 12.99 11.13 -33.41
CA LEU A 55 13.36 12.54 -33.45
C LEU A 55 12.22 13.44 -32.95
N CYS A 56 11.08 13.46 -33.65
CA CYS A 56 9.99 14.40 -33.36
C CYS A 56 8.90 13.84 -32.45
N LYS A 57 9.03 12.58 -31.99
CA LYS A 57 8.08 11.87 -31.11
C LYS A 57 6.66 11.72 -31.66
N HIS A 58 6.45 12.00 -32.94
CA HIS A 58 5.16 11.82 -33.59
C HIS A 58 4.88 10.33 -33.81
N ARG A 59 3.68 9.85 -33.45
CA ARG A 59 3.26 8.46 -33.67
C ARG A 59 3.00 8.23 -35.15
N PHE A 60 3.57 7.17 -35.72
CA PHE A 60 3.33 6.84 -37.12
C PHE A 60 1.89 6.32 -37.30
N ALA A 61 1.22 6.74 -38.37
CA ALA A 61 -0.14 6.34 -38.68
C ALA A 61 -0.17 5.46 -39.94
N PHE A 62 -0.93 4.37 -39.87
CA PHE A 62 -1.14 3.46 -40.99
C PHE A 62 -2.64 3.34 -41.28
N THR A 63 -3.04 3.37 -42.55
CA THR A 63 -4.42 3.12 -42.98
C THR A 63 -4.56 1.68 -43.49
N PRO A 64 -5.63 0.97 -43.12
CA PRO A 64 -5.88 -0.38 -43.63
C PRO A 64 -6.23 -0.32 -45.13
N ILE A 65 -5.59 -1.16 -45.94
CA ILE A 65 -5.97 -1.44 -47.33
C ILE A 65 -6.78 -2.72 -47.33
N TYR A 66 -8.05 -2.61 -47.72
CA TYR A 66 -8.93 -3.76 -47.88
C TYR A 66 -8.92 -4.30 -49.31
N SER A 67 -9.18 -5.60 -49.46
CA SER A 67 -9.35 -6.25 -50.76
C SER A 67 -10.43 -5.54 -51.60
N PRO A 68 -10.24 -5.42 -52.93
CA PRO A 68 -11.25 -4.84 -53.83
C PRO A 68 -12.59 -5.61 -53.84
N ASP A 69 -12.58 -6.88 -53.40
CA ASP A 69 -13.78 -7.73 -53.31
C ASP A 69 -14.58 -7.53 -52.01
N MET A 70 -14.24 -6.51 -51.19
CA MET A 70 -14.88 -6.29 -49.89
C MET A 70 -16.34 -5.79 -50.03
N PRO A 71 -17.34 -6.52 -49.49
CA PRO A 71 -18.73 -6.08 -49.51
C PRO A 71 -18.98 -4.91 -48.53
N SER A 72 -19.96 -4.06 -48.84
CA SER A 72 -20.33 -2.89 -48.00
C SER A 72 -20.89 -3.27 -46.62
N ARG A 73 -21.38 -4.51 -46.47
CA ARG A 73 -21.76 -5.14 -45.19
C ARG A 73 -21.25 -6.58 -45.20
N LEU A 74 -20.68 -7.03 -44.08
CA LEU A 74 -20.23 -8.42 -43.97
C LEU A 74 -21.42 -9.40 -44.10
N PRO A 75 -21.29 -10.50 -44.87
CA PRO A 75 -22.30 -11.54 -44.92
C PRO A 75 -22.58 -12.11 -43.52
N VAL A 76 -23.84 -12.42 -43.23
CA VAL A 76 -24.23 -12.99 -41.92
C VAL A 76 -23.50 -14.32 -41.66
N GLN A 77 -23.17 -15.07 -42.71
CA GLN A 77 -22.38 -16.30 -42.62
C GLN A 77 -20.97 -16.06 -42.09
N ASP A 78 -20.28 -15.00 -42.54
CA ASP A 78 -18.94 -14.63 -42.07
C ASP A 78 -18.96 -14.12 -40.63
N ILE A 79 -19.99 -13.33 -40.28
CA ILE A 79 -20.19 -12.85 -38.91
C ILE A 79 -20.49 -14.03 -37.98
N PHE A 80 -21.35 -14.95 -38.39
CA PHE A 80 -21.69 -16.12 -37.59
C PHE A 80 -20.50 -17.07 -37.46
N ALA A 81 -19.75 -17.31 -38.53
CA ALA A 81 -18.52 -18.10 -38.49
C ALA A 81 -17.47 -17.48 -37.55
N GLY A 82 -17.19 -16.18 -37.70
CA GLY A 82 -16.27 -15.45 -36.83
C GLY A 82 -16.75 -15.34 -35.37
N LEU A 83 -18.07 -15.26 -35.15
CA LEU A 83 -18.65 -15.32 -33.82
C LEU A 83 -18.50 -16.72 -33.22
N VAL A 84 -18.72 -17.79 -33.99
CA VAL A 84 -18.54 -19.18 -33.52
C VAL A 84 -17.07 -19.46 -33.21
N THR A 85 -16.12 -18.99 -34.01
CA THR A 85 -14.69 -19.15 -33.71
C THR A 85 -14.28 -18.32 -32.48
N SER A 86 -14.73 -17.07 -32.37
CA SER A 86 -14.46 -16.21 -31.21
C SER A 86 -15.12 -16.74 -29.92
N VAL A 87 -16.35 -17.24 -30.00
CA VAL A 87 -17.04 -17.89 -28.89
C VAL A 87 -16.36 -19.21 -28.55
N GLY A 88 -15.91 -19.99 -29.55
CA GLY A 88 -15.17 -21.22 -29.35
C GLY A 88 -13.83 -20.99 -28.63
N THR A 89 -13.04 -19.99 -29.05
CA THR A 89 -11.80 -19.61 -28.37
C THR A 89 -12.08 -19.04 -26.99
N ALA A 90 -13.10 -18.19 -26.82
CA ALA A 90 -13.50 -17.67 -25.53
C ALA A 90 -13.98 -18.77 -24.57
N ILE A 91 -14.74 -19.76 -25.06
CA ILE A 91 -15.16 -20.93 -24.30
C ILE A 91 -13.94 -21.77 -23.91
N ARG A 92 -12.99 -22.01 -24.82
CA ARG A 92 -11.73 -22.71 -24.52
C ARG A 92 -10.95 -21.99 -23.43
N TYR A 93 -10.74 -20.69 -23.55
CA TYR A 93 -10.10 -19.87 -22.53
C TYR A 93 -10.89 -19.86 -21.22
N TRP A 94 -12.22 -19.81 -21.27
CA TRP A 94 -13.06 -19.88 -20.08
C TRP A 94 -12.94 -21.23 -19.37
N PHE A 95 -12.98 -22.35 -20.10
CA PHE A 95 -12.73 -23.67 -19.53
C PHE A 95 -11.31 -23.76 -18.94
N HIS A 96 -10.31 -23.20 -19.62
CA HIS A 96 -8.95 -23.16 -19.12
C HIS A 96 -8.82 -22.33 -17.84
N TYR A 97 -9.32 -21.09 -17.83
CA TYR A 97 -9.28 -20.23 -16.65
C TYR A 97 -10.13 -20.76 -15.49
N THR A 98 -11.25 -21.43 -15.77
CA THR A 98 -12.04 -22.10 -14.73
C THR A 98 -11.32 -23.32 -14.18
N LEU A 99 -10.61 -24.09 -15.01
CA LEU A 99 -9.73 -25.18 -14.57
C LEU A 99 -8.59 -24.65 -13.69
N VAL A 100 -7.91 -23.58 -14.11
CA VAL A 100 -6.85 -22.90 -13.34
C VAL A 100 -7.39 -22.39 -12.01
N ALA A 101 -8.53 -21.69 -12.02
CA ALA A 101 -9.18 -21.19 -10.81
C ALA A 101 -9.61 -22.34 -9.88
N PHE A 102 -10.17 -23.42 -10.43
CA PHE A 102 -10.56 -24.60 -9.65
C PHE A 102 -9.35 -25.29 -9.02
N ALA A 103 -8.24 -25.42 -9.74
CA ALA A 103 -7.02 -26.03 -9.23
C ALA A 103 -6.41 -25.18 -8.10
N TRP A 104 -6.24 -23.87 -8.31
CA TRP A 104 -5.56 -22.99 -7.34
C TRP A 104 -6.44 -22.52 -6.19
N LEU A 105 -7.71 -22.18 -6.43
CA LEU A 105 -8.63 -21.67 -5.41
C LEU A 105 -9.53 -22.76 -4.82
N GLY A 106 -9.66 -23.91 -5.46
CA GLY A 106 -10.41 -25.06 -4.95
C GLY A 106 -9.49 -26.15 -4.41
N VAL A 107 -8.81 -26.87 -5.30
CA VAL A 107 -8.05 -28.09 -4.96
C VAL A 107 -6.93 -27.81 -3.96
N VAL A 108 -6.08 -26.82 -4.19
CA VAL A 108 -4.94 -26.51 -3.30
C VAL A 108 -5.41 -26.18 -1.86
N PRO A 109 -6.35 -25.24 -1.66
CA PRO A 109 -6.93 -24.97 -0.34
C PRO A 109 -7.60 -26.19 0.30
N LEU A 110 -8.46 -26.89 -0.45
CA LEU A 110 -9.20 -28.05 0.07
C LEU A 110 -8.26 -29.15 0.56
N THR A 111 -7.25 -29.49 -0.25
CA THR A 111 -6.24 -30.49 0.12
C THR A 111 -5.45 -30.07 1.35
N ALA A 112 -4.98 -28.82 1.42
CA ALA A 112 -4.26 -28.31 2.59
C ALA A 112 -5.11 -28.38 3.87
N CYS A 113 -6.39 -27.99 3.81
CA CYS A 113 -7.31 -28.03 4.95
C CYS A 113 -7.54 -29.46 5.43
N ARG A 114 -7.81 -30.39 4.51
CA ARG A 114 -8.10 -31.79 4.84
C ARG A 114 -6.89 -32.52 5.37
N ILE A 115 -5.71 -32.26 4.82
CA ILE A 115 -4.43 -32.77 5.33
C ILE A 115 -4.20 -32.23 6.74
N TYR A 116 -4.40 -30.93 6.98
CA TYR A 116 -4.30 -30.33 8.31
C TYR A 116 -5.26 -31.01 9.30
N LYS A 117 -6.55 -31.12 8.96
CA LYS A 117 -7.55 -31.79 9.82
C LYS A 117 -7.16 -33.24 10.11
N CYS A 118 -6.75 -34.00 9.09
CA CYS A 118 -6.34 -35.39 9.23
C CYS A 118 -5.12 -35.56 10.16
N LEU A 119 -4.12 -34.69 10.02
CA LEU A 119 -2.91 -34.75 10.87
C LEU A 119 -3.25 -34.46 12.34
N PHE A 120 -4.12 -33.50 12.62
CA PHE A 120 -4.44 -33.10 14.00
C PHE A 120 -5.59 -33.90 14.65
N THR A 121 -6.37 -34.70 13.91
CA THR A 121 -7.34 -35.65 14.49
C THR A 121 -6.69 -36.91 15.05
N GLY A 122 -5.42 -37.19 14.70
CA GLY A 122 -4.56 -38.10 15.46
C GLY A 122 -4.85 -39.60 15.34
N SER A 123 -5.63 -40.05 14.35
CA SER A 123 -5.93 -41.48 14.16
C SER A 123 -5.26 -42.07 12.91
N VAL A 124 -4.61 -43.24 13.03
CA VAL A 124 -4.03 -43.98 11.88
C VAL A 124 -5.11 -44.39 10.89
N SER A 125 -6.34 -44.64 11.37
CA SER A 125 -7.52 -44.84 10.54
C SER A 125 -7.82 -43.63 9.63
N SER A 126 -7.68 -42.41 10.13
CA SER A 126 -7.89 -41.19 9.34
C SER A 126 -6.85 -41.01 8.24
N LEU A 127 -5.62 -41.50 8.42
CA LEU A 127 -4.60 -41.49 7.36
C LEU A 127 -4.93 -42.51 6.25
N LEU A 128 -5.51 -43.65 6.60
CA LEU A 128 -5.93 -44.67 5.65
C LEU A 128 -7.20 -44.26 4.87
N THR A 129 -8.10 -43.48 5.48
CA THR A 129 -9.27 -42.91 4.79
C THR A 129 -9.00 -41.58 4.09
N LEU A 130 -7.81 -40.99 4.25
CA LEU A 130 -7.43 -39.68 3.70
C LEU A 130 -7.75 -39.51 2.21
N PRO A 131 -7.50 -40.47 1.31
CA PRO A 131 -7.86 -40.33 -0.11
C PRO A 131 -9.38 -40.24 -0.35
N LEU A 132 -10.18 -40.93 0.47
CA LEU A 132 -11.64 -40.92 0.40
C LEU A 132 -12.22 -39.66 1.06
N ASP A 133 -11.66 -39.24 2.19
CA ASP A 133 -12.02 -38.00 2.88
C ASP A 133 -11.61 -36.75 2.07
N MET A 134 -10.54 -36.82 1.28
CA MET A 134 -10.12 -35.77 0.34
C MET A 134 -11.11 -35.57 -0.82
N LEU A 135 -11.97 -36.55 -1.10
CA LEU A 135 -13.01 -36.48 -2.13
C LEU A 135 -14.42 -36.25 -1.56
N SER A 136 -14.60 -36.18 -0.23
CA SER A 136 -15.90 -35.86 0.37
C SER A 136 -16.42 -34.49 -0.10
N THR A 137 -17.73 -34.33 -0.29
CA THR A 137 -18.35 -33.06 -0.68
C THR A 137 -18.92 -32.27 0.50
N ASP A 138 -18.69 -32.72 1.73
CA ASP A 138 -19.21 -32.06 2.92
C ASP A 138 -18.44 -30.76 3.20
N ASN A 139 -19.17 -29.68 3.51
CA ASN A 139 -18.62 -28.38 3.92
C ASN A 139 -17.52 -27.79 3.02
N LEU A 140 -17.58 -28.05 1.71
CA LEU A 140 -16.56 -27.61 0.73
C LEU A 140 -16.18 -26.14 0.86
N LEU A 141 -17.16 -25.24 1.00
CA LEU A 141 -16.88 -23.80 1.09
C LEU A 141 -16.10 -23.44 2.37
N ALA A 142 -16.49 -24.00 3.52
CA ALA A 142 -15.83 -23.74 4.79
C ALA A 142 -14.41 -24.34 4.81
N ASP A 143 -14.25 -25.56 4.30
CA ASP A 143 -12.94 -26.22 4.16
C ASP A 143 -12.03 -25.45 3.21
N CYS A 144 -12.56 -24.94 2.10
CA CYS A 144 -11.81 -24.15 1.14
C CYS A 144 -11.32 -22.83 1.75
N LEU A 145 -12.17 -22.10 2.47
CA LEU A 145 -11.79 -20.86 3.14
C LEU A 145 -10.74 -21.09 4.24
N GLN A 146 -10.92 -22.12 5.06
CA GLN A 146 -9.92 -22.53 6.06
C GLN A 146 -8.62 -22.98 5.38
N GLY A 147 -8.73 -23.68 4.26
CA GLY A 147 -7.62 -24.09 3.42
C GLY A 147 -6.83 -22.93 2.84
N CYS A 148 -7.51 -21.89 2.35
CA CYS A 148 -6.86 -20.68 1.84
C CYS A 148 -6.02 -20.03 2.94
N PHE A 149 -6.53 -20.01 4.18
CA PHE A 149 -5.78 -19.53 5.32
C PHE A 149 -4.54 -20.41 5.60
N VAL A 150 -4.69 -21.73 5.64
CA VAL A 150 -3.57 -22.67 5.85
C VAL A 150 -2.49 -22.50 4.78
N VAL A 151 -2.89 -22.46 3.50
CA VAL A 151 -1.98 -22.27 2.35
C VAL A 151 -1.28 -20.91 2.43
N THR A 152 -1.99 -19.86 2.83
CA THR A 152 -1.38 -18.54 3.02
C THR A 152 -0.32 -18.59 4.12
N CYS A 153 -0.62 -19.24 5.27
CA CYS A 153 0.32 -19.38 6.36
C CYS A 153 1.57 -20.19 5.96
N THR A 154 1.41 -21.30 5.24
CA THR A 154 2.53 -22.14 4.79
C THR A 154 3.37 -21.43 3.73
N LEU A 155 2.76 -20.69 2.80
CA LEU A 155 3.48 -19.86 1.82
C LEU A 155 4.25 -18.73 2.51
N CYS A 156 3.63 -18.02 3.46
CA CYS A 156 4.32 -17.00 4.26
C CYS A 156 5.51 -17.60 5.04
N ALA A 157 5.35 -18.80 5.62
CA ALA A 157 6.43 -19.51 6.29
C ALA A 157 7.55 -19.91 5.31
N PHE A 158 7.22 -20.42 4.12
CA PHE A 158 8.19 -20.74 3.08
C PHE A 158 8.99 -19.50 2.64
N ILE A 159 8.31 -18.40 2.31
CA ILE A 159 8.94 -17.13 1.94
C ILE A 159 9.85 -16.63 3.09
N SER A 160 9.38 -16.72 4.33
CA SER A 160 10.16 -16.32 5.51
C SER A 160 11.44 -17.16 5.67
N LEU A 161 11.39 -18.45 5.38
CA LEU A 161 12.57 -19.32 5.41
C LEU A 161 13.56 -19.04 4.28
N VAL A 162 13.06 -18.81 3.06
CA VAL A 162 13.90 -18.42 1.91
C VAL A 162 14.60 -17.09 2.21
N TRP A 163 13.86 -16.12 2.72
CA TRP A 163 14.41 -14.84 3.13
C TRP A 163 15.40 -14.98 4.29
N LEU A 164 15.11 -15.81 5.30
CA LEU A 164 16.04 -16.08 6.40
C LEU A 164 17.34 -16.74 5.90
N ARG A 165 17.24 -17.67 4.95
CA ARG A 165 18.42 -18.27 4.28
C ARG A 165 19.25 -17.18 3.60
N GLU A 166 18.62 -16.31 2.83
CA GLU A 166 19.28 -15.19 2.14
C GLU A 166 20.00 -14.28 3.14
N GLN A 167 19.37 -13.96 4.27
CA GLN A 167 19.98 -13.19 5.34
C GLN A 167 21.19 -13.88 5.98
N ILE A 168 21.16 -15.20 6.17
CA ILE A 168 22.31 -15.97 6.68
C ILE A 168 23.46 -15.99 5.65
N VAL A 169 23.14 -16.05 4.35
CA VAL A 169 24.14 -16.09 3.28
C VAL A 169 24.81 -14.73 3.08
N HIS A 170 24.05 -13.63 3.06
CA HIS A 170 24.60 -12.28 2.85
C HIS A 170 25.12 -11.62 4.13
N GLY A 171 24.49 -11.87 5.28
CA GLY A 171 24.88 -11.29 6.58
C GLY A 171 26.05 -12.01 7.27
N GLY A 172 26.50 -13.14 6.71
CA GLY A 172 27.52 -14.01 7.30
C GLY A 172 26.95 -14.93 8.39
N ALA A 173 27.46 -16.15 8.51
CA ALA A 173 26.99 -17.05 9.55
C ALA A 173 27.61 -16.70 10.91
N PRO A 174 27.00 -17.10 12.04
CA PRO A 174 27.59 -16.86 13.34
C PRO A 174 28.99 -17.48 13.45
N GLN A 175 29.91 -16.78 14.13
CA GLN A 175 31.30 -17.22 14.30
C GLN A 175 31.44 -18.66 14.87
N TRP A 176 30.51 -19.08 15.73
CA TRP A 176 30.49 -20.44 16.29
C TRP A 176 30.09 -21.54 15.28
N LEU A 177 29.50 -21.16 14.15
CA LEU A 177 29.14 -22.05 13.04
C LEU A 177 30.30 -22.19 12.02
N GLU A 178 31.10 -21.14 11.81
CA GLU A 178 32.16 -21.06 10.79
C GLU A 178 33.57 -21.46 11.26
N GLN A 179 33.77 -21.74 12.55
CA GLN A 179 35.10 -21.84 13.19
C GLN A 179 36.07 -22.94 12.70
N ASN A 180 35.85 -23.58 11.54
CA ASN A 180 36.76 -24.59 10.97
C ASN A 180 37.06 -24.46 9.46
N GLN A 181 36.64 -23.40 8.76
CA GLN A 181 37.21 -23.10 7.44
C GLN A 181 38.44 -22.21 7.62
N GLN A 182 39.63 -22.77 7.39
CA GLN A 182 40.89 -22.03 7.33
C GLN A 182 40.76 -20.85 6.36
N PRO A 183 41.18 -19.63 6.72
CA PRO A 183 41.28 -18.54 5.75
C PRO A 183 42.54 -18.76 4.90
N HIS A 184 42.38 -19.15 3.63
CA HIS A 184 43.39 -18.84 2.62
C HIS A 184 43.23 -17.35 2.25
N ALA A 185 44.00 -16.51 2.92
CA ALA A 185 44.26 -15.15 2.47
C ALA A 185 45.48 -15.14 1.53
N PRO A 186 45.47 -14.40 0.40
CA PRO A 186 46.69 -13.99 -0.26
C PRO A 186 47.33 -12.84 0.54
N HIS A 187 48.64 -12.94 0.74
CA HIS A 187 49.50 -12.05 1.51
C HIS A 187 49.42 -10.56 1.09
N ALA A 188 49.36 -9.67 2.08
CA ALA A 188 49.95 -8.33 2.02
C ALA A 188 50.63 -8.04 3.37
N PRO A 189 51.90 -7.58 3.40
CA PRO A 189 52.63 -7.39 4.65
C PRO A 189 52.24 -6.07 5.35
N PRO A 190 52.49 -5.94 6.67
CA PRO A 190 52.04 -4.79 7.46
C PRO A 190 53.00 -3.61 7.31
N ALA A 191 52.45 -2.40 7.13
CA ALA A 191 53.19 -1.16 7.23
C ALA A 191 53.30 -0.72 8.71
N GLU A 192 54.53 -0.62 9.21
CA GLU A 192 54.86 0.03 10.48
C GLU A 192 54.70 1.57 10.38
N PRO A 193 54.45 2.26 11.51
CA PRO A 193 54.29 3.70 11.54
C PRO A 193 55.66 4.37 11.68
N ASN A 194 56.00 5.33 10.81
CA ASN A 194 57.16 6.19 11.05
C ASN A 194 56.85 7.67 10.81
N GLU A 195 57.41 8.46 11.71
CA GLU A 195 57.33 9.91 11.85
C GLU A 195 57.94 10.66 10.65
N GLY A 196 57.64 11.96 10.52
CA GLY A 196 57.97 12.83 9.35
C GLY A 196 59.47 13.03 9.04
N PRO A 197 59.91 14.01 8.21
CA PRO A 197 59.26 15.26 7.77
C PRO A 197 59.34 15.57 6.25
N VAL A 198 58.65 16.64 5.84
CA VAL A 198 58.68 17.26 4.49
C VAL A 198 60.06 17.89 4.18
N PRO A 199 60.55 17.84 2.93
CA PRO A 199 60.86 19.11 2.23
C PRO A 199 60.62 19.12 0.70
N ARG A 200 59.91 20.17 0.26
CA ARG A 200 60.20 21.17 -0.81
C ARG A 200 60.61 20.79 -2.25
N GLN A 201 59.78 21.30 -3.17
CA GLN A 201 60.07 22.15 -4.36
C GLN A 201 60.84 21.58 -5.57
N GLY A 202 60.18 21.64 -6.75
CA GLY A 202 60.61 22.59 -7.79
C GLY A 202 60.81 22.09 -9.22
N VAL A 203 59.93 22.58 -10.11
CA VAL A 203 60.20 23.12 -11.47
C VAL A 203 60.53 22.16 -12.64
N GLY A 204 59.77 22.31 -13.74
CA GLY A 204 60.38 22.50 -15.07
C GLY A 204 59.93 21.64 -16.26
N GLU A 205 58.88 22.11 -16.94
CA GLU A 205 58.75 22.28 -18.41
C GLU A 205 58.66 21.11 -19.43
N ASN A 206 57.56 21.23 -20.22
CA ASN A 206 57.41 21.06 -21.69
C ASN A 206 57.51 19.62 -22.26
N GLN A 207 56.66 19.13 -23.18
CA GLN A 207 55.62 19.71 -24.03
C GLN A 207 54.83 18.58 -24.77
N ALA A 208 53.64 18.94 -25.31
CA ALA A 208 52.91 18.33 -26.45
C ALA A 208 51.67 17.41 -26.19
N VAL A 209 50.53 18.00 -25.77
CA VAL A 209 49.30 18.39 -26.54
C VAL A 209 48.96 17.61 -27.85
N PRO A 210 47.69 17.55 -28.37
CA PRO A 210 46.31 17.75 -27.82
C PRO A 210 45.40 16.49 -28.00
N GLY A 211 44.24 16.28 -27.32
CA GLY A 211 43.04 17.14 -27.17
C GLY A 211 41.97 16.69 -28.19
N GLY A 212 40.66 16.60 -27.94
CA GLY A 212 39.76 16.85 -26.80
C GLY A 212 38.53 15.95 -27.03
N ALA A 213 37.33 16.17 -26.52
CA ALA A 213 36.77 17.13 -25.59
C ALA A 213 35.39 16.54 -25.18
N GLU A 214 35.04 16.80 -23.92
CA GLU A 214 33.72 16.59 -23.34
C GLU A 214 32.59 17.30 -24.12
N LEU A 215 31.36 16.84 -23.91
CA LEU A 215 30.22 17.59 -23.33
C LEU A 215 28.93 16.83 -23.68
N GLN A 216 28.28 16.17 -22.73
CA GLN A 216 27.38 16.73 -21.71
C GLN A 216 25.97 17.04 -22.24
N GLY A 217 24.97 16.51 -21.54
CA GLY A 217 23.76 17.29 -21.24
C GLY A 217 22.44 16.80 -21.86
N ASN A 218 21.77 15.92 -21.12
CA ASN A 218 20.33 15.88 -20.84
C ASN A 218 19.36 16.69 -21.71
N ASN A 219 18.26 16.05 -22.12
CA ASN A 219 16.94 16.64 -21.96
C ASN A 219 15.88 15.60 -21.61
N ALA A 220 15.13 15.96 -20.56
CA ALA A 220 14.04 15.24 -19.94
C ALA A 220 12.82 15.13 -20.86
N ALA A 221 12.10 14.02 -20.70
CA ALA A 221 10.87 13.71 -21.39
C ALA A 221 9.72 14.62 -20.93
N VAL A 222 9.06 15.24 -21.91
CA VAL A 222 7.74 15.84 -21.78
C VAL A 222 6.71 14.72 -21.77
N GLY A 223 5.95 14.62 -20.68
CA GLY A 223 4.74 13.81 -20.62
C GLY A 223 3.62 14.49 -21.39
N ALA A 224 3.08 13.78 -22.38
CA ALA A 224 1.78 14.05 -22.96
C ALA A 224 0.97 12.76 -22.81
N ASP A 225 -0.07 12.80 -21.99
CA ASP A 225 -1.12 11.78 -21.94
C ASP A 225 -1.94 11.77 -23.25
N ILE A 226 -2.70 10.68 -23.45
CA ILE A 226 -3.79 10.39 -24.43
C ILE A 226 -3.41 9.30 -25.47
N PRO A 227 -4.32 8.35 -25.82
CA PRO A 227 -4.96 7.32 -25.02
C PRO A 227 -4.54 5.90 -25.50
N ASP A 228 -4.73 4.90 -24.64
CA ASP A 228 -4.42 3.51 -24.94
C ASP A 228 -5.41 2.92 -25.96
N ILE A 229 -4.93 2.67 -27.19
CA ILE A 229 -5.55 1.73 -28.13
C ILE A 229 -4.52 0.62 -28.28
N ARG A 230 -4.74 -0.48 -27.56
CA ARG A 230 -4.14 -1.78 -27.85
C ARG A 230 -4.57 -2.19 -29.25
N VAL A 231 -3.62 -2.24 -30.17
CA VAL A 231 -3.71 -3.02 -31.39
C VAL A 231 -2.64 -4.09 -31.23
N ASP A 232 -3.07 -5.33 -31.03
CA ASP A 232 -2.18 -6.49 -31.09
C ASP A 232 -1.57 -6.58 -32.50
N PRO A 233 -0.30 -7.00 -32.59
CA PRO A 233 0.00 -8.03 -33.57
C PRO A 233 0.92 -9.08 -32.95
N ALA A 234 0.33 -10.24 -32.65
CA ALA A 234 1.03 -11.51 -32.70
C ALA A 234 0.13 -12.44 -33.51
N GLU A 235 0.45 -12.61 -34.79
CA GLU A 235 0.18 -13.86 -35.46
C GLU A 235 1.48 -14.68 -35.37
N GLU A 236 1.39 -15.71 -34.55
CA GLU A 236 2.32 -16.83 -34.52
C GLU A 236 2.24 -17.55 -35.86
N LEU A 237 3.38 -17.63 -36.57
CA LEU A 237 3.57 -18.60 -37.63
C LEU A 237 4.14 -19.85 -36.99
N GLU A 238 3.31 -20.89 -36.95
CA GLU A 238 3.69 -22.28 -36.71
C GLU A 238 4.56 -22.75 -37.89
N ASP A 239 5.80 -23.15 -37.61
CA ASP A 239 6.58 -24.00 -38.52
C ASP A 239 6.80 -25.36 -37.80
N GLU A 240 5.99 -26.34 -38.20
CA GLU A 240 6.25 -27.77 -38.01
C GLU A 240 7.29 -28.21 -39.04
N ASP A 241 8.36 -28.89 -38.62
CA ASP A 241 9.02 -29.95 -39.39
C ASP A 241 10.03 -30.72 -38.50
N GLU A 242 9.64 -31.92 -38.06
CA GLU A 242 10.53 -32.97 -37.59
C GLU A 242 10.81 -33.96 -38.72
N ALA A 243 12.08 -34.23 -39.04
CA ALA A 243 12.52 -35.56 -39.50
C ALA A 243 14.06 -35.73 -39.39
N GLY A 244 14.44 -36.53 -38.38
CA GLY A 244 15.56 -37.48 -38.27
C GLY A 244 16.88 -37.31 -39.03
N LEU A 245 17.99 -37.46 -38.27
CA LEU A 245 19.15 -38.28 -38.63
C LEU A 245 20.01 -38.54 -37.36
N GLU A 246 20.03 -39.80 -36.91
CA GLU A 246 21.05 -40.34 -36.02
C GLU A 246 22.32 -40.65 -36.82
N ASP A 247 23.50 -40.28 -36.32
CA ASP A 247 24.64 -41.21 -36.25
C ASP A 247 25.65 -40.77 -35.18
N GLY A 248 26.29 -41.75 -34.55
CA GLY A 248 27.06 -41.61 -33.31
C GLY A 248 28.58 -41.46 -33.46
N ALA A 249 29.20 -41.52 -32.28
CA ALA A 249 30.64 -41.58 -31.96
C ALA A 249 31.41 -40.25 -31.93
N ASP A 250 31.66 -39.72 -30.72
CA ASP A 250 32.97 -39.93 -30.10
C ASP A 250 32.93 -39.60 -28.59
N ALA A 251 33.37 -40.59 -27.80
CA ALA A 251 33.55 -40.50 -26.37
C ALA A 251 35.05 -40.45 -26.06
N ASN A 252 35.59 -39.27 -25.74
CA ASN A 252 36.68 -39.13 -24.76
C ASN A 252 36.99 -37.65 -24.50
N ASN A 253 36.65 -37.16 -23.31
CA ASN A 253 37.50 -36.33 -22.44
C ASN A 253 36.61 -35.77 -21.32
N GLY A 254 36.56 -36.51 -20.21
CA GLY A 254 36.02 -36.01 -18.97
C GLY A 254 37.05 -35.16 -18.22
N VAL A 255 36.49 -34.24 -17.43
CA VAL A 255 37.09 -33.59 -16.26
C VAL A 255 37.99 -32.39 -16.56
N GLN A 256 37.39 -31.21 -16.82
CA GLN A 256 37.78 -29.94 -16.17
C GLN A 256 36.86 -28.73 -16.53
N ASP A 257 35.53 -28.88 -16.61
CA ASP A 257 34.64 -27.71 -16.78
C ASP A 257 33.48 -27.78 -15.78
N ASP A 258 33.79 -27.50 -14.51
CA ASP A 258 32.80 -27.12 -13.51
C ASP A 258 33.33 -25.86 -12.80
N MET A 259 32.49 -24.82 -12.73
CA MET A 259 32.69 -23.51 -12.06
C MET A 259 33.08 -22.31 -12.95
N ASN A 260 32.42 -22.15 -14.10
CA ASN A 260 32.14 -20.81 -14.63
C ASN A 260 30.61 -20.64 -14.79
N TRP A 261 29.94 -20.40 -13.66
CA TRP A 261 28.49 -20.18 -13.59
C TRP A 261 28.15 -18.75 -14.05
N ASN A 262 27.42 -18.61 -15.16
CA ASN A 262 27.00 -17.32 -15.71
C ASN A 262 25.74 -16.81 -14.99
N ALA A 263 25.83 -15.68 -14.28
CA ALA A 263 24.67 -15.00 -13.67
C ALA A 263 23.59 -14.59 -14.70
N LEU A 264 23.97 -14.44 -15.98
CA LEU A 264 23.08 -14.13 -17.10
C LEU A 264 22.04 -15.24 -17.39
N GLU A 265 22.35 -16.51 -17.07
CA GLU A 265 21.43 -17.62 -17.29
C GLU A 265 20.30 -17.65 -16.25
N TRP A 266 20.55 -17.17 -15.03
CA TRP A 266 19.52 -17.02 -14.00
C TRP A 266 18.57 -15.87 -14.31
N ASP A 267 19.08 -14.74 -14.81
CA ASP A 267 18.22 -13.64 -15.29
C ASP A 267 17.36 -14.11 -16.46
N ARG A 268 17.92 -14.91 -17.37
CA ARG A 268 17.16 -15.49 -18.48
C ARG A 268 16.12 -16.52 -18.02
N ALA A 269 16.46 -17.41 -17.10
CA ALA A 269 15.53 -18.40 -16.55
C ALA A 269 14.43 -17.76 -15.68
N ALA A 270 14.74 -16.66 -14.97
CA ALA A 270 13.77 -15.87 -14.22
C ALA A 270 12.88 -15.04 -15.14
N GLU A 271 13.40 -14.54 -16.27
CA GLU A 271 12.61 -13.86 -17.31
C GLU A 271 11.70 -14.82 -18.09
N GLU A 272 12.10 -16.10 -18.26
CA GLU A 272 11.26 -17.14 -18.88
C GLU A 272 10.16 -17.68 -17.93
N LEU A 273 10.24 -17.41 -16.62
CA LEU A 273 9.28 -17.82 -15.60
C LEU A 273 8.29 -16.68 -15.29
N THR A 274 7.54 -16.26 -16.31
CA THR A 274 6.48 -15.26 -16.12
C THR A 274 5.39 -15.78 -15.18
N TRP A 275 4.79 -14.90 -14.37
CA TRP A 275 3.65 -15.24 -13.50
C TRP A 275 2.49 -15.87 -14.28
N GLU A 276 2.34 -15.49 -15.56
CA GLU A 276 1.35 -16.06 -16.48
C GLU A 276 1.60 -17.56 -16.71
N ARG A 277 2.85 -17.97 -16.97
CA ARG A 277 3.22 -19.38 -17.15
C ARG A 277 3.20 -20.18 -15.85
N MET A 278 3.59 -19.57 -14.73
CA MET A 278 3.58 -20.24 -13.41
C MET A 278 2.16 -20.60 -12.96
N LEU A 279 1.22 -19.67 -13.13
CA LEU A 279 -0.19 -19.88 -12.78
C LEU A 279 -0.95 -20.67 -13.85
N GLY A 280 -0.46 -20.68 -15.09
CA GLY A 280 -1.11 -21.31 -16.25
C GLY A 280 -2.12 -20.41 -16.95
N LEU A 281 -1.96 -19.08 -16.87
CA LEU A 281 -2.82 -18.12 -17.59
C LEU A 281 -2.48 -18.03 -19.09
N ASP A 282 -1.35 -18.59 -19.51
CA ASP A 282 -0.87 -18.67 -20.89
C ASP A 282 -1.60 -19.73 -21.75
N GLY A 283 -2.45 -20.56 -21.15
CA GLY A 283 -3.14 -21.66 -21.84
C GLY A 283 -2.42 -23.02 -21.74
N SER A 284 -1.24 -23.07 -21.09
CA SER A 284 -0.49 -24.32 -20.88
C SER A 284 -1.02 -25.12 -19.70
N LEU A 285 -0.93 -26.45 -19.75
CA LEU A 285 -1.29 -27.35 -18.63
C LEU A 285 -0.12 -27.59 -17.65
N VAL A 286 1.03 -26.94 -17.85
CA VAL A 286 2.22 -27.05 -16.98
C VAL A 286 1.91 -26.63 -15.53
N PHE A 287 0.90 -25.78 -15.30
CA PHE A 287 0.51 -25.38 -13.95
C PHE A 287 0.04 -26.56 -13.06
N LEU A 288 -0.42 -27.68 -13.63
CA LEU A 288 -0.79 -28.86 -12.86
C LEU A 288 0.42 -29.45 -12.12
N GLU A 289 1.60 -29.39 -12.73
CA GLU A 289 2.85 -29.78 -12.08
C GLU A 289 3.15 -28.84 -10.90
N HIS A 290 3.01 -27.53 -11.10
CA HIS A 290 3.18 -26.55 -10.02
C HIS A 290 2.18 -26.76 -8.88
N VAL A 291 0.91 -27.04 -9.18
CA VAL A 291 -0.11 -27.36 -8.19
C VAL A 291 0.29 -28.59 -7.38
N PHE A 292 0.78 -29.65 -8.02
CA PHE A 292 1.28 -30.84 -7.34
C PHE A 292 2.47 -30.54 -6.41
N TRP A 293 3.45 -29.75 -6.88
CA TRP A 293 4.58 -29.31 -6.05
C TRP A 293 4.11 -28.48 -4.86
N VAL A 294 3.16 -27.57 -5.04
CA VAL A 294 2.61 -26.73 -3.97
C VAL A 294 1.87 -27.59 -2.94
N VAL A 295 1.05 -28.55 -3.34
CA VAL A 295 0.36 -29.47 -2.41
C VAL A 295 1.38 -30.31 -1.63
N SER A 296 2.40 -30.85 -2.30
CA SER A 296 3.45 -31.66 -1.68
C SER A 296 4.27 -30.84 -0.68
N LEU A 297 4.68 -29.63 -1.07
CA LEU A 297 5.42 -28.70 -0.22
C LEU A 297 4.57 -28.26 0.99
N ASN A 298 3.29 -27.94 0.79
CA ASN A 298 2.37 -27.61 1.87
C ASN A 298 2.26 -28.75 2.89
N THR A 299 2.13 -29.99 2.41
CA THR A 299 2.06 -31.18 3.26
C THR A 299 3.33 -31.34 4.10
N LEU A 300 4.50 -31.21 3.47
CA LEU A 300 5.79 -31.26 4.16
C LEU A 300 5.91 -30.15 5.22
N PHE A 301 5.50 -28.93 4.89
CA PHE A 301 5.55 -27.79 5.80
C PHE A 301 4.64 -27.97 7.02
N ILE A 302 3.40 -28.42 6.81
CA ILE A 302 2.46 -28.70 7.91
C ILE A 302 3.05 -29.80 8.80
N LEU A 303 3.62 -30.85 8.22
CA LEU A 303 4.22 -31.94 8.98
C LEU A 303 5.42 -31.46 9.82
N VAL A 304 6.38 -30.77 9.21
CA VAL A 304 7.65 -30.39 9.84
C VAL A 304 7.47 -29.23 10.83
N PHE A 305 6.69 -28.20 10.48
CA PHE A 305 6.59 -26.96 11.25
C PHE A 305 5.31 -26.85 12.09
N ALA A 306 4.27 -27.64 11.86
CA ALA A 306 3.07 -27.62 12.72
C ALA A 306 2.93 -28.90 13.54
N PHE A 307 2.88 -30.05 12.88
CA PHE A 307 2.62 -31.34 13.51
C PHE A 307 3.75 -31.79 14.45
N CYS A 308 5.01 -31.79 13.99
CA CYS A 308 6.13 -32.24 14.81
C CYS A 308 6.29 -31.42 16.12
N PRO A 309 6.35 -30.07 16.09
CA PRO A 309 6.42 -29.29 17.31
C PRO A 309 5.21 -29.49 18.21
N TYR A 310 3.99 -29.54 17.67
CA TYR A 310 2.78 -29.77 18.46
C TYR A 310 2.85 -31.07 19.27
N HIS A 311 3.20 -32.19 18.61
CA HIS A 311 3.27 -33.48 19.30
C HIS A 311 4.40 -33.55 20.34
N ILE A 312 5.58 -32.99 20.02
CA ILE A 312 6.67 -32.88 21.01
C ILE A 312 6.20 -32.11 22.25
N GLY A 313 5.47 -31.01 22.05
CA GLY A 313 4.90 -30.23 23.13
C GLY A 313 3.82 -30.99 23.90
N HIS A 314 2.85 -31.60 23.22
CA HIS A 314 1.76 -32.36 23.81
C HIS A 314 2.27 -33.52 24.67
N PHE A 315 3.20 -34.35 24.17
CA PHE A 315 3.81 -35.43 24.95
C PHE A 315 4.51 -34.90 26.20
N THR A 316 5.09 -33.71 26.13
CA THR A 316 5.77 -33.10 27.27
C THR A 316 4.79 -32.55 28.31
N VAL A 317 3.72 -31.88 27.87
CA VAL A 317 2.67 -31.38 28.78
C VAL A 317 2.01 -32.53 29.52
N VAL A 318 1.69 -33.62 28.82
CA VAL A 318 1.14 -34.85 29.42
C VAL A 318 2.18 -35.50 30.35
N GLY A 319 3.45 -35.60 29.92
CA GLY A 319 4.52 -36.21 30.71
C GLY A 319 4.81 -35.50 32.04
N PHE A 320 4.64 -34.17 32.10
CA PHE A 320 4.80 -33.39 33.34
C PHE A 320 3.49 -33.22 34.14
N GLY A 321 2.35 -33.70 33.64
CA GLY A 321 1.06 -33.59 34.33
C GLY A 321 0.46 -32.17 34.35
N PHE A 322 0.81 -31.32 33.38
CA PHE A 322 0.26 -29.95 33.27
C PHE A 322 -0.98 -29.85 32.38
N GLU A 323 -1.60 -30.98 32.04
CA GLU A 323 -2.73 -31.06 31.11
C GLU A 323 -3.92 -30.21 31.55
N GLU A 324 -4.27 -30.23 32.85
CA GLU A 324 -5.39 -29.44 33.39
C GLU A 324 -5.14 -27.93 33.26
N ASN A 325 -3.91 -27.47 33.54
CA ASN A 325 -3.55 -26.05 33.41
C ASN A 325 -3.57 -25.59 31.95
N VAL A 326 -3.08 -26.42 31.02
CA VAL A 326 -3.06 -26.07 29.60
C VAL A 326 -4.45 -26.15 28.98
N ARG A 327 -5.28 -27.12 29.38
CA ARG A 327 -6.67 -27.23 28.93
C ARG A 327 -7.56 -26.11 29.49
N SER A 328 -7.24 -25.60 30.67
CA SER A 328 -7.86 -24.39 31.22
C SER A 328 -7.48 -23.13 30.44
N SER A 329 -6.37 -23.17 29.69
CA SER A 329 -6.06 -22.11 28.73
C SER A 329 -6.92 -22.29 27.48
N HIS A 330 -7.66 -21.25 27.08
CA HIS A 330 -8.44 -21.24 25.83
C HIS A 330 -7.59 -21.43 24.55
N PHE A 331 -6.26 -21.50 24.68
CA PHE A 331 -5.28 -21.58 23.60
C PHE A 331 -4.33 -22.78 23.74
N GLU A 332 -4.87 -23.94 24.16
CA GLU A 332 -4.14 -25.20 24.30
C GLU A 332 -3.20 -25.48 23.11
N GLY A 333 -3.68 -25.34 21.87
CA GLY A 333 -2.89 -25.58 20.66
C GLY A 333 -1.67 -24.65 20.49
N LEU A 334 -1.81 -23.37 20.83
CA LEU A 334 -0.71 -22.41 20.72
C LEU A 334 0.34 -22.64 21.82
N VAL A 335 -0.11 -22.89 23.05
CA VAL A 335 0.79 -23.11 24.19
C VAL A 335 1.59 -24.39 24.00
N THR A 336 0.92 -25.48 23.62
CA THR A 336 1.56 -26.78 23.35
C THR A 336 2.58 -26.68 22.20
N THR A 337 2.26 -26.01 21.09
CA THR A 337 3.22 -25.81 19.99
C THR A 337 4.44 -24.99 20.41
N ILE A 338 4.28 -23.90 21.16
CA ILE A 338 5.41 -23.08 21.65
C ILE A 338 6.32 -23.91 22.57
N VAL A 339 5.73 -24.67 23.50
CA VAL A 339 6.51 -25.58 24.37
C VAL A 339 7.29 -26.59 23.52
N GLY A 340 6.65 -27.16 22.51
CA GLY A 340 7.30 -28.08 21.57
C GLY A 340 8.48 -27.47 20.82
N TYR A 341 8.34 -26.23 20.33
CA TYR A 341 9.43 -25.51 19.66
C TYR A 341 10.59 -25.18 20.60
N VAL A 342 10.31 -24.81 21.86
CA VAL A 342 11.34 -24.58 22.88
C VAL A 342 12.13 -25.86 23.14
N LEU A 343 11.45 -27.00 23.28
CA LEU A 343 12.10 -28.29 23.46
C LEU A 343 12.87 -28.74 22.23
N LEU A 344 12.33 -28.50 21.03
CA LEU A 344 13.04 -28.77 19.77
C LEU A 344 14.33 -27.95 19.70
N ALA A 345 14.30 -26.66 20.06
CA ALA A 345 15.50 -25.83 20.12
C ALA A 345 16.53 -26.38 21.14
N MET A 346 16.07 -26.81 22.32
CA MET A 346 16.91 -27.43 23.35
C MET A 346 17.50 -28.79 22.90
N ALA A 347 16.74 -29.59 22.16
CA ALA A 347 17.21 -30.85 21.60
C ALA A 347 18.24 -30.60 20.48
N LEU A 348 18.01 -29.63 19.60
CA LEU A 348 18.93 -29.29 18.51
C LEU A 348 20.27 -28.75 19.04
N ILE A 349 20.26 -27.91 20.08
CA ILE A 349 21.51 -27.41 20.68
C ILE A 349 22.28 -28.51 21.41
N LEU A 350 21.59 -29.43 22.08
CA LEU A 350 22.21 -30.61 22.71
C LEU A 350 22.83 -31.53 21.65
N CYS A 351 22.09 -31.82 20.57
CA CYS A 351 22.57 -32.64 19.46
C CYS A 351 23.75 -31.98 18.74
N HIS A 352 23.74 -30.66 18.56
CA HIS A 352 24.89 -29.91 18.03
C HIS A 352 26.11 -30.06 18.96
N GLY A 353 25.92 -29.97 20.29
CA GLY A 353 26.97 -30.21 21.27
C GLY A 353 27.54 -31.63 21.18
N MET A 354 26.69 -32.65 21.07
CA MET A 354 27.10 -34.04 20.88
C MET A 354 27.84 -34.26 19.55
N ALA A 355 27.36 -33.68 18.45
CA ALA A 355 28.03 -33.76 17.16
C ALA A 355 29.42 -33.10 17.17
N ALA A 356 29.59 -32.05 17.98
CA ALA A 356 30.91 -31.45 18.22
C ALA A 356 31.87 -32.40 18.96
N LEU A 357 31.36 -33.20 19.91
CA LEU A 357 32.15 -34.24 20.59
C LEU A 357 32.57 -35.37 19.63
N VAL A 358 31.68 -35.79 18.73
CA VAL A 358 31.91 -36.89 17.77
C VAL A 358 32.67 -36.42 16.50
N ARG A 359 32.95 -35.13 16.36
CA ARG A 359 33.66 -34.51 15.20
C ARG A 359 32.97 -34.68 13.83
N PHE A 360 31.66 -34.95 13.79
CA PHE A 360 30.92 -34.95 12.52
C PHE A 360 30.60 -33.52 12.06
N GLN A 361 31.41 -32.99 11.14
CA GLN A 361 31.32 -31.58 10.71
C GLN A 361 30.06 -31.25 9.90
N ARG A 362 29.63 -32.15 8.99
CA ARG A 362 28.45 -31.92 8.14
C ARG A 362 27.14 -31.88 8.96
N SER A 363 26.94 -32.85 9.85
CA SER A 363 25.75 -32.89 10.71
C SER A 363 25.75 -31.75 11.74
N ARG A 364 26.92 -31.38 12.28
CA ARG A 364 27.04 -30.21 13.17
C ARG A 364 26.59 -28.92 12.48
N ARG A 365 27.01 -28.68 11.23
CA ARG A 365 26.59 -27.49 10.46
C ARG A 365 25.08 -27.50 10.20
N LEU A 366 24.52 -28.63 9.78
CA LEU A 366 23.08 -28.77 9.52
C LEU A 366 22.26 -28.50 10.80
N LEU A 367 22.62 -29.14 11.92
CA LEU A 367 21.96 -28.96 13.21
C LEU A 367 22.06 -27.51 13.72
N GLY A 368 23.20 -26.84 13.48
CA GLY A 368 23.40 -25.43 13.81
C GLY A 368 22.48 -24.51 13.01
N VAL A 369 22.32 -24.74 11.71
CA VAL A 369 21.38 -23.98 10.85
C VAL A 369 19.93 -24.24 11.28
N CYS A 370 19.54 -25.50 11.53
CA CYS A 370 18.20 -25.82 12.03
C CYS A 370 17.90 -25.13 13.37
N TYR A 371 18.86 -25.09 14.29
CA TYR A 371 18.73 -24.37 15.55
C TYR A 371 18.53 -22.86 15.33
N ILE A 372 19.30 -22.24 14.42
CA ILE A 372 19.15 -20.81 14.10
C ILE A 372 17.75 -20.52 13.56
N VAL A 373 17.23 -21.36 12.65
CA VAL A 373 15.87 -21.22 12.12
C VAL A 373 14.83 -21.24 13.25
N VAL A 374 14.83 -22.28 14.10
CA VAL A 374 13.89 -22.39 15.21
C VAL A 374 14.04 -21.24 16.20
N LYS A 375 15.28 -20.86 16.53
CA LYS A 375 15.59 -19.74 17.43
C LYS A 375 15.02 -18.42 16.91
N VAL A 376 15.26 -18.09 15.64
CA VAL A 376 14.77 -16.84 15.03
C VAL A 376 13.25 -16.84 14.99
N SER A 377 12.60 -17.94 14.60
CA SER A 377 11.15 -18.06 14.61
C SER A 377 10.55 -17.82 16.00
N LEU A 378 11.13 -18.41 17.06
CA LEU A 378 10.69 -18.19 18.43
C LEU A 378 10.87 -16.73 18.89
N LEU A 379 12.01 -16.11 18.56
CA LEU A 379 12.26 -14.70 18.90
C LEU A 379 11.29 -13.75 18.18
N VAL A 380 10.95 -14.05 16.92
CA VAL A 380 9.95 -13.28 16.17
C VAL A 380 8.57 -13.38 16.82
N VAL A 381 8.13 -14.57 17.25
CA VAL A 381 6.86 -14.74 17.98
C VAL A 381 6.84 -13.93 19.28
N VAL A 382 7.96 -13.90 20.01
CA VAL A 382 8.08 -13.12 21.24
C VAL A 382 8.06 -11.61 20.97
N GLU A 383 8.80 -11.11 19.97
CA GLU A 383 8.91 -9.68 19.68
C GLU A 383 7.70 -9.09 18.95
N ILE A 384 7.09 -9.82 18.00
CA ILE A 384 5.96 -9.32 17.19
C ILE A 384 4.60 -9.76 17.76
N GLY A 385 4.52 -10.92 18.39
CA GLY A 385 3.29 -11.45 18.98
C GLY A 385 3.13 -11.07 20.44
N VAL A 386 4.02 -11.59 21.30
CA VAL A 386 3.87 -11.52 22.76
C VAL A 386 4.10 -10.09 23.28
N PHE A 387 5.13 -9.39 22.81
CA PHE A 387 5.46 -8.05 23.29
C PHE A 387 4.30 -7.04 23.10
N PRO A 388 3.71 -6.89 21.90
CA PRO A 388 2.53 -6.04 21.73
C PRO A 388 1.34 -6.48 22.58
N LEU A 389 1.10 -7.79 22.71
CA LEU A 389 0.00 -8.30 23.52
C LEU A 389 0.15 -7.89 25.01
N ILE A 390 1.35 -7.99 25.58
CA ILE A 390 1.62 -7.51 26.96
C ILE A 390 1.33 -6.01 27.07
N CYS A 391 1.80 -5.21 26.11
CA CYS A 391 1.54 -3.77 26.10
C CYS A 391 0.04 -3.46 26.00
N GLY A 392 -0.71 -4.22 25.19
CA GLY A 392 -2.16 -4.10 25.07
C GLY A 392 -2.89 -4.37 26.38
N TRP A 393 -2.53 -5.44 27.09
CA TRP A 393 -3.07 -5.75 28.41
C TRP A 393 -2.76 -4.67 29.44
N TRP A 394 -1.54 -4.11 29.43
CA TRP A 394 -1.20 -2.98 30.30
C TRP A 394 -2.10 -1.77 30.02
N LEU A 395 -2.35 -1.44 28.75
CA LEU A 395 -3.23 -0.34 28.36
C LEU A 395 -4.68 -0.58 28.80
N ASP A 396 -5.23 -1.77 28.56
CA ASP A 396 -6.63 -2.08 28.95
C ASP A 396 -6.80 -2.00 30.47
N ILE A 397 -5.95 -2.70 31.24
CA ILE A 397 -6.01 -2.72 32.72
C ILE A 397 -5.89 -1.29 33.29
N CYS A 398 -5.00 -0.47 32.74
CA CYS A 398 -4.82 0.92 33.19
C CYS A 398 -6.01 1.83 32.81
N SER A 399 -6.81 1.44 31.82
CA SER A 399 -7.94 2.21 31.30
C SER A 399 -9.31 1.78 31.87
N LEU A 400 -9.39 0.70 32.65
CA LEU A 400 -10.67 0.18 33.17
C LEU A 400 -11.52 1.22 33.92
N GLU A 401 -10.88 1.98 34.82
CA GLU A 401 -11.57 3.02 35.59
C GLU A 401 -12.03 4.21 34.74
N MET A 402 -11.49 4.36 33.52
CA MET A 402 -11.92 5.38 32.58
C MET A 402 -13.32 5.08 32.04
N PHE A 403 -13.70 3.80 31.92
CA PHE A 403 -14.95 3.33 31.32
C PHE A 403 -15.95 2.74 32.32
N ASP A 404 -15.69 2.86 33.63
CA ASP A 404 -16.46 2.21 34.70
C ASP A 404 -16.52 0.67 34.61
N ALA A 405 -15.49 0.06 34.01
CA ALA A 405 -15.37 -1.39 33.88
C ALA A 405 -14.54 -1.97 35.03
N SER A 406 -14.84 -3.21 35.43
CA SER A 406 -14.04 -3.97 36.40
C SER A 406 -13.21 -5.06 35.73
N LEU A 407 -12.20 -5.59 36.44
CA LEU A 407 -11.44 -6.76 35.99
C LEU A 407 -12.34 -7.98 35.76
N LYS A 408 -13.43 -8.10 36.54
CA LYS A 408 -14.41 -9.18 36.41
C LYS A 408 -15.20 -9.08 35.11
N ASP A 409 -15.55 -7.87 34.68
CA ASP A 409 -16.24 -7.66 33.39
C ASP A 409 -15.33 -8.04 32.22
N ARG A 410 -14.02 -7.80 32.35
CA ARG A 410 -13.02 -8.23 31.37
C ARG A 410 -12.81 -9.74 31.34
N GLU A 411 -12.80 -10.39 32.50
CA GLU A 411 -12.75 -11.84 32.60
C GLU A 411 -13.94 -12.48 31.86
N LEU A 412 -15.17 -11.98 32.11
CA LEU A 412 -16.36 -12.43 31.38
C LEU A 412 -16.30 -12.17 29.87
N SER A 413 -15.75 -11.01 29.47
CA SER A 413 -15.53 -10.70 28.05
C SER A 413 -14.49 -11.64 27.42
N PHE A 414 -13.46 -12.05 28.16
CA PHE A 414 -12.44 -12.97 27.68
C PHE A 414 -12.98 -14.40 27.57
N GLU A 415 -13.78 -14.86 28.54
CA GLU A 415 -14.42 -16.18 28.50
C GLU A 415 -15.43 -16.30 27.34
N SER A 416 -16.20 -15.24 27.08
CA SER A 416 -17.18 -15.23 25.98
C SER A 416 -16.55 -15.21 24.60
N ALA A 417 -15.43 -14.50 24.42
CA ALA A 417 -14.73 -14.40 23.14
C ALA A 417 -13.19 -14.26 23.32
N PRO A 418 -12.48 -15.36 23.60
CA PRO A 418 -11.05 -15.31 23.94
C PRO A 418 -10.17 -14.90 22.74
N GLY A 419 -10.51 -15.36 21.54
CA GLY A 419 -9.75 -15.05 20.32
C GLY A 419 -9.83 -13.57 19.93
N THR A 420 -11.03 -13.00 19.91
CA THR A 420 -11.25 -11.60 19.54
C THR A 420 -10.65 -10.65 20.58
N THR A 421 -10.79 -10.97 21.87
CA THR A 421 -10.18 -10.18 22.93
C THR A 421 -8.66 -10.20 22.83
N MET A 422 -8.00 -11.35 22.63
CA MET A 422 -6.55 -11.39 22.41
C MET A 422 -6.11 -10.59 21.17
N PHE A 423 -6.85 -10.72 20.07
CA PHE A 423 -6.55 -9.97 18.84
C PHE A 423 -6.66 -8.46 19.05
N LEU A 424 -7.70 -7.99 19.74
CA LEU A 424 -7.88 -6.57 20.04
C LEU A 424 -6.77 -6.02 20.94
N HIS A 425 -6.37 -6.77 21.99
CA HIS A 425 -5.24 -6.37 22.83
C HIS A 425 -3.93 -6.34 22.03
N TRP A 426 -3.67 -7.35 21.19
CA TRP A 426 -2.51 -7.36 20.32
C TRP A 426 -2.51 -6.17 19.35
N LEU A 427 -3.65 -5.87 18.71
CA LEU A 427 -3.80 -4.75 17.77
C LEU A 427 -3.52 -3.40 18.44
N VAL A 428 -4.20 -3.13 19.57
CA VAL A 428 -4.00 -1.89 20.35
C VAL A 428 -2.55 -1.78 20.84
N GLY A 429 -1.98 -2.89 21.31
CA GLY A 429 -0.58 -2.95 21.69
C GLY A 429 0.39 -2.67 20.55
N MET A 430 0.12 -3.19 19.35
CA MET A 430 0.97 -2.97 18.16
C MET A 430 0.92 -1.52 17.71
N VAL A 431 -0.28 -0.91 17.71
CA VAL A 431 -0.47 0.52 17.44
C VAL A 431 0.31 1.37 18.46
N TYR A 432 0.27 1.02 19.74
CA TYR A 432 1.05 1.71 20.77
C TYR A 432 2.56 1.59 20.56
N VAL A 433 3.08 0.39 20.27
CA VAL A 433 4.51 0.18 19.98
C VAL A 433 4.95 1.01 18.76
N PHE A 434 4.12 1.06 17.72
CA PHE A 434 4.38 1.86 16.52
C PHE A 434 4.44 3.37 16.80
N TYR A 435 3.48 3.91 17.56
CA TYR A 435 3.49 5.33 17.93
C TYR A 435 4.65 5.68 18.87
N PHE A 436 4.99 4.78 19.79
CA PHE A 436 6.16 4.95 20.65
C PHE A 436 7.45 4.99 19.82
N ALA A 437 7.63 4.05 18.89
CA ALA A 437 8.77 4.04 17.97
C ALA A 437 8.84 5.34 17.15
N SER A 438 7.71 5.79 16.60
CA SER A 438 7.61 7.06 15.86
C SER A 438 8.00 8.28 16.73
N PHE A 439 7.62 8.28 18.01
CA PHE A 439 8.01 9.32 18.96
C PHE A 439 9.51 9.30 19.27
N ILE A 440 10.12 8.11 19.45
CA ILE A 440 11.57 7.98 19.65
C ILE A 440 12.34 8.53 18.43
N LEU A 441 11.84 8.33 17.22
CA LEU A 441 12.44 8.92 16.01
C LEU A 441 12.38 10.44 16.04
N LEU A 442 11.25 11.02 16.42
CA LEU A 442 11.13 12.46 16.59
C LEU A 442 12.10 12.99 17.66
N LEU A 443 12.26 12.27 18.78
CA LEU A 443 13.24 12.63 19.81
C LEU A 443 14.68 12.60 19.26
N ARG A 444 15.05 11.62 18.43
CA ARG A 444 16.38 11.54 17.79
C ARG A 444 16.67 12.70 16.85
N GLU A 445 15.64 13.30 16.25
CA GLU A 445 15.81 14.50 15.41
C GLU A 445 16.08 15.78 16.21
N VAL A 446 15.73 15.80 17.51
CA VAL A 446 15.87 16.98 18.38
C VAL A 446 17.07 16.85 19.32
N LEU A 447 17.28 15.65 19.86
CA LEU A 447 18.36 15.38 20.80
C LEU A 447 19.66 15.09 20.07
N ARG A 448 20.76 15.42 20.73
CA ARG A 448 22.10 15.11 20.28
C ARG A 448 22.28 13.60 20.05
N PRO A 449 22.97 13.18 18.98
CA PRO A 449 23.29 11.77 18.75
C PRO A 449 24.11 11.19 19.91
N GLY A 450 23.64 10.08 20.48
CA GLY A 450 24.26 9.41 21.63
C GLY A 450 23.55 9.59 22.98
N VAL A 451 22.62 10.54 23.11
CA VAL A 451 21.81 10.69 24.35
C VAL A 451 20.91 9.46 24.56
N LEU A 452 20.30 8.99 23.48
CA LEU A 452 19.42 7.82 23.45
C LEU A 452 20.19 6.52 23.12
N TRP A 453 21.45 6.40 23.53
CA TRP A 453 22.28 5.21 23.23
C TRP A 453 21.70 3.89 23.73
N PHE A 454 20.87 3.94 24.77
CA PHE A 454 20.21 2.77 25.36
C PHE A 454 18.98 2.30 24.57
N LEU A 455 18.38 3.19 23.76
CA LEU A 455 17.30 2.87 22.83
C LEU A 455 17.92 2.57 21.47
N ARG A 456 17.49 1.49 20.83
CA ARG A 456 18.02 1.10 19.51
C ARG A 456 17.45 1.99 18.41
N ASN A 457 18.25 2.32 17.39
CA ASN A 457 17.76 3.01 16.21
C ASN A 457 17.19 1.97 15.25
N LEU A 458 15.89 2.00 14.97
CA LEU A 458 15.27 1.03 14.06
C LEU A 458 15.53 1.37 12.58
N ASN A 459 15.99 2.60 12.27
CA ASN A 459 16.23 3.06 10.90
C ASN A 459 17.71 3.24 10.56
N ASP A 460 18.60 2.65 11.35
CA ASP A 460 20.00 2.59 10.93
C ASP A 460 20.07 1.66 9.70
N PRO A 461 20.56 2.08 8.53
CA PRO A 461 20.60 1.23 7.34
C PRO A 461 21.45 -0.04 7.52
N ASP A 462 22.38 -0.02 8.48
CA ASP A 462 23.18 -1.19 8.86
C ASP A 462 22.46 -2.12 9.86
N PHE A 463 21.29 -1.71 10.36
CA PHE A 463 20.51 -2.47 11.33
C PHE A 463 19.48 -3.38 10.67
N ASN A 464 19.83 -4.67 10.57
CA ASN A 464 18.89 -5.73 10.24
C ASN A 464 18.45 -6.47 11.52
N PRO A 465 17.18 -6.36 11.97
CA PRO A 465 16.73 -6.95 13.23
C PRO A 465 16.92 -8.47 13.27
N VAL A 466 16.74 -9.12 12.12
CA VAL A 466 16.88 -10.58 12.00
C VAL A 466 18.34 -11.02 12.04
N GLN A 467 19.26 -10.25 11.46
CA GLN A 467 20.71 -10.54 11.59
C GLN A 467 21.12 -10.50 13.06
N GLU A 468 20.61 -9.54 13.82
CA GLU A 468 20.89 -9.49 15.24
C GLU A 468 20.30 -10.68 16.02
N MET A 469 19.07 -11.12 15.69
CA MET A 469 18.46 -12.34 16.24
C MET A 469 19.28 -13.60 15.92
N ILE A 470 19.98 -13.64 14.78
CA ILE A 470 20.88 -14.72 14.41
C ILE A 470 22.12 -14.71 15.30
N HIS A 471 22.83 -13.58 15.40
CA HIS A 471 24.14 -13.50 16.04
C HIS A 471 24.11 -13.45 17.58
N LEU A 472 23.14 -12.78 18.20
CA LEU A 472 23.13 -12.60 19.65
C LEU A 472 22.56 -13.82 20.39
N PRO A 473 23.11 -14.20 21.56
CA PRO A 473 22.58 -15.29 22.36
C PRO A 473 21.24 -14.95 23.01
N ILE A 474 20.39 -15.97 23.23
CA ILE A 474 19.00 -15.82 23.73
C ILE A 474 18.92 -15.03 25.04
N TYR A 475 19.88 -15.21 25.97
CA TYR A 475 19.86 -14.49 27.24
C TYR A 475 19.95 -12.96 27.08
N ARG A 476 20.66 -12.46 26.04
CA ARG A 476 20.73 -11.01 25.76
C ARG A 476 19.39 -10.50 25.26
N HIS A 477 18.71 -11.27 24.40
CA HIS A 477 17.35 -10.94 23.96
C HIS A 477 16.38 -10.93 25.14
N LEU A 478 16.39 -11.97 25.98
CA LEU A 478 15.49 -12.04 27.14
C LEU A 478 15.70 -10.87 28.11
N ARG A 479 16.96 -10.53 28.43
CA ARG A 479 17.27 -9.36 29.28
C ARG A 479 16.74 -8.07 28.67
N ARG A 480 16.91 -7.88 27.35
CA ARG A 480 16.42 -6.70 26.64
C ARG A 480 14.89 -6.66 26.58
N PHE A 481 14.26 -7.79 26.35
CA PHE A 481 12.81 -7.94 26.36
C PHE A 481 12.23 -7.54 27.71
N ILE A 482 12.78 -8.04 28.82
CA ILE A 482 12.35 -7.67 30.18
C ILE A 482 12.53 -6.17 30.41
N LEU A 483 13.67 -5.60 30.03
CA LEU A 483 13.90 -4.16 30.15
C LEU A 483 12.89 -3.35 29.33
N SER A 484 12.57 -3.79 28.12
CA SER A 484 11.54 -3.18 27.28
C SER A 484 10.17 -3.22 27.96
N VAL A 485 9.72 -4.39 28.44
CA VAL A 485 8.43 -4.53 29.13
C VAL A 485 8.32 -3.60 30.34
N VAL A 486 9.39 -3.46 31.14
CA VAL A 486 9.42 -2.56 32.30
C VAL A 486 9.34 -1.08 31.86
N VAL A 487 10.12 -0.68 30.85
CA VAL A 487 10.12 0.71 30.36
C VAL A 487 8.75 1.07 29.80
N PHE A 488 8.24 0.30 28.84
CA PHE A 488 6.94 0.56 28.20
C PHE A 488 5.81 0.52 29.23
N GLY A 489 5.82 -0.47 30.12
CA GLY A 489 4.84 -0.56 31.18
C GLY A 489 4.86 0.66 32.12
N SER A 490 6.04 1.06 32.60
CA SER A 490 6.16 2.23 33.50
C SER A 490 5.62 3.51 32.87
N ILE A 491 5.80 3.68 31.55
CA ILE A 491 5.26 4.82 30.80
C ILE A 491 3.73 4.74 30.72
N VAL A 492 3.15 3.56 30.49
CA VAL A 492 1.68 3.37 30.50
C VAL A 492 1.08 3.73 31.87
N LEU A 493 1.69 3.29 32.96
CA LEU A 493 1.22 3.66 34.31
C LEU A 493 1.27 5.17 34.55
N LEU A 494 2.33 5.83 34.07
CA LEU A 494 2.51 7.27 34.22
C LEU A 494 1.59 8.08 33.30
N MET A 495 1.35 7.61 32.08
CA MET A 495 0.56 8.31 31.06
C MET A 495 -0.94 7.99 31.14
N LEU A 496 -1.38 6.89 31.74
CA LEU A 496 -2.81 6.56 31.81
C LEU A 496 -3.26 6.38 33.25
N TRP A 497 -2.73 5.38 33.95
CA TRP A 497 -3.25 4.98 35.26
C TRP A 497 -3.19 6.12 36.29
N LEU A 498 -2.03 6.80 36.40
CA LEU A 498 -1.84 7.89 37.36
C LEU A 498 -2.72 9.12 37.01
N PRO A 499 -2.78 9.62 35.77
CA PRO A 499 -3.74 10.65 35.36
C PRO A 499 -5.19 10.31 35.68
N ILE A 500 -5.66 9.10 35.36
CA ILE A 500 -7.05 8.69 35.59
C ILE A 500 -7.39 8.73 37.08
N ARG A 501 -6.47 8.26 37.95
CA ARG A 501 -6.62 8.37 39.41
C ARG A 501 -6.69 9.81 39.88
N VAL A 502 -5.82 10.67 39.37
CA VAL A 502 -5.81 12.10 39.68
C VAL A 502 -7.10 12.77 39.22
N ILE A 503 -7.61 12.47 38.03
CA ILE A 503 -8.87 12.99 37.51
C ILE A 503 -10.05 12.56 38.38
N LYS A 504 -10.11 11.28 38.79
CA LYS A 504 -11.16 10.77 39.69
C LYS A 504 -11.17 11.48 41.04
N LEU A 505 -10.00 11.88 41.54
CA LEU A 505 -9.85 12.62 42.79
C LEU A 505 -10.22 14.11 42.65
N ILE A 506 -9.79 14.77 41.56
CA ILE A 506 -10.00 16.22 41.36
C ILE A 506 -11.40 16.52 40.78
N LEU A 507 -11.88 15.68 39.86
CA LEU A 507 -13.10 15.85 39.07
C LEU A 507 -13.99 14.59 39.15
N PRO A 508 -14.66 14.32 40.29
CA PRO A 508 -15.41 13.08 40.50
C PRO A 508 -16.63 12.91 39.58
N ALA A 509 -17.14 14.00 38.98
CA ALA A 509 -18.25 13.97 38.04
C ALA A 509 -17.81 13.87 36.56
N PHE A 510 -16.51 13.85 36.28
CA PHE A 510 -16.01 13.85 34.90
C PHE A 510 -15.95 12.44 34.29
N LEU A 511 -15.52 11.46 35.07
CA LEU A 511 -15.55 10.04 34.69
C LEU A 511 -16.91 9.42 35.11
N PRO A 512 -17.39 8.36 34.45
CA PRO A 512 -16.74 7.61 33.37
C PRO A 512 -16.95 8.21 31.97
N TYR A 513 -16.13 7.75 31.02
CA TYR A 513 -16.36 7.99 29.60
C TYR A 513 -17.46 7.06 29.09
N ASN A 514 -18.54 7.66 28.58
CA ASN A 514 -19.67 6.92 28.02
C ASN A 514 -19.31 6.36 26.64
N VAL A 515 -18.99 5.06 26.61
CA VAL A 515 -18.83 4.24 25.39
C VAL A 515 -19.95 3.20 25.39
N MET A 516 -21.21 3.66 25.34
CA MET A 516 -22.36 2.78 25.18
C MET A 516 -22.58 2.56 23.68
N LEU A 517 -22.19 1.39 23.17
CA LEU A 517 -22.72 0.85 21.93
C LEU A 517 -24.18 0.48 22.20
N TYR A 518 -25.14 1.26 21.71
CA TYR A 518 -26.53 0.83 21.80
C TYR A 518 -26.75 -0.32 20.82
N SER A 519 -27.03 -1.50 21.38
CA SER A 519 -27.18 -2.80 20.68
C SER A 519 -28.22 -2.79 19.55
N ASP A 520 -29.13 -1.83 19.52
CA ASP A 520 -30.29 -1.82 18.61
C ASP A 520 -30.01 -1.14 17.26
N ALA A 521 -28.84 -0.48 17.08
CA ALA A 521 -28.43 0.07 15.79
C ALA A 521 -26.90 0.07 15.56
N PRO A 522 -26.24 -1.10 15.55
CA PRO A 522 -24.78 -1.22 15.49
C PRO A 522 -24.16 -0.67 14.18
N VAL A 523 -24.91 -0.66 13.07
CA VAL A 523 -24.41 -0.18 11.77
C VAL A 523 -24.37 1.35 11.70
N SER A 524 -25.28 2.04 12.39
CA SER A 524 -25.40 3.50 12.33
C SER A 524 -24.29 4.20 13.11
N GLU A 525 -23.95 3.70 14.30
CA GLU A 525 -22.86 4.26 15.12
C GLU A 525 -21.49 4.02 14.46
N LEU A 526 -21.26 2.80 13.93
CA LEU A 526 -20.02 2.44 13.23
C LEU A 526 -19.75 3.36 12.03
N SER A 527 -20.78 3.76 11.28
CA SER A 527 -20.61 4.65 10.11
C SER A 527 -20.12 6.07 10.48
N LEU A 528 -20.57 6.60 11.62
CA LEU A 528 -20.15 7.90 12.15
C LEU A 528 -18.76 7.83 12.77
N GLU A 529 -18.42 6.73 13.45
CA GLU A 529 -17.07 6.47 13.96
C GLU A 529 -16.05 6.29 12.84
N LEU A 530 -16.41 5.57 11.76
CA LEU A 530 -15.57 5.41 10.57
C LEU A 530 -15.38 6.75 9.84
N LEU A 531 -16.41 7.60 9.77
CA LEU A 531 -16.27 8.95 9.22
C LEU A 531 -15.29 9.79 10.05
N LEU A 532 -15.40 9.73 11.38
CA LEU A 532 -14.48 10.39 12.29
C LEU A 532 -13.04 9.89 12.10
N LEU A 533 -12.86 8.58 11.96
CA LEU A 533 -11.55 7.95 11.80
C LEU A 533 -10.93 8.16 10.40
N GLN A 534 -11.74 8.25 9.34
CA GLN A 534 -11.25 8.25 7.96
C GLN A 534 -11.25 9.61 7.26
N VAL A 535 -12.02 10.58 7.76
CA VAL A 535 -12.13 11.93 7.16
C VAL A 535 -11.57 12.97 8.12
N VAL A 536 -11.97 12.88 9.38
CA VAL A 536 -11.69 13.90 10.39
C VAL A 536 -10.29 13.70 10.99
N LEU A 537 -9.97 12.49 11.46
CA LEU A 537 -8.66 12.19 12.06
C LEU A 537 -7.48 12.35 11.08
N PRO A 538 -7.54 11.90 9.81
CA PRO A 538 -6.46 12.11 8.86
C PRO A 538 -6.33 13.60 8.51
N ALA A 539 -7.42 14.36 8.36
CA ALA A 539 -7.32 15.81 8.14
C ALA A 539 -6.61 16.56 9.28
N LEU A 540 -6.71 16.08 10.53
CA LEU A 540 -5.94 16.59 11.66
C LEU A 540 -4.46 16.18 11.63
N LEU A 541 -4.19 14.91 11.31
CA LEU A 541 -2.86 14.32 11.40
C LEU A 541 -1.99 14.53 10.15
N GLU A 542 -2.61 14.62 8.97
CA GLU A 542 -1.99 14.67 7.63
C GLU A 542 -1.58 16.09 7.22
N GLN A 543 -1.99 17.13 7.95
CA GLN A 543 -1.33 18.42 7.83
C GLN A 543 0.08 18.33 8.44
N GLY A 544 1.12 18.17 7.60
CA GLY A 544 2.53 18.02 7.98
C GLY A 544 3.08 19.06 8.98
N HIS A 545 2.33 20.12 9.25
CA HIS A 545 2.57 21.06 10.35
C HIS A 545 2.47 20.45 11.76
N THR A 546 1.70 19.38 12.01
CA THR A 546 1.59 18.78 13.36
C THR A 546 2.90 18.19 13.85
N ARG A 547 3.60 17.44 12.98
CA ARG A 547 4.95 16.91 13.27
C ARG A 547 5.96 18.03 13.50
N GLN A 548 5.98 19.06 12.64
CA GLN A 548 6.87 20.21 12.80
C GLN A 548 6.60 20.96 14.11
N TRP A 549 5.32 21.14 14.46
CA TRP A 549 4.92 21.78 15.71
C TRP A 549 5.31 20.94 16.93
N LEU A 550 5.08 19.63 16.89
CA LEU A 550 5.51 18.70 17.93
C LEU A 550 7.04 18.72 18.11
N LYS A 551 7.79 18.72 16.99
CA LYS A 551 9.25 18.88 17.00
C LYS A 551 9.68 20.20 17.63
N GLY A 552 9.01 21.30 17.29
CA GLY A 552 9.22 22.62 17.89
C GLY A 552 8.96 22.64 19.40
N LEU A 553 7.86 22.01 19.84
CA LEU A 553 7.49 21.89 21.25
C LEU A 553 8.50 21.05 22.04
N VAL A 554 8.89 19.89 21.50
CA VAL A 554 9.93 19.05 22.12
C VAL A 554 11.25 19.80 22.19
N ARG A 555 11.66 20.51 21.13
CA ARG A 555 12.88 21.34 21.13
C ARG A 555 12.82 22.44 22.19
N ALA A 556 11.71 23.15 22.28
CA ALA A 556 11.51 24.18 23.30
C ALA A 556 11.62 23.59 24.71
N TRP A 557 10.96 22.44 24.97
CA TRP A 557 11.06 21.74 26.24
C TRP A 557 12.50 21.29 26.56
N THR A 558 13.22 20.71 25.58
CA THR A 558 14.60 20.26 25.77
C THR A 558 15.55 21.43 26.05
N VAL A 559 15.34 22.59 25.42
CA VAL A 559 16.10 23.81 25.67
C VAL A 559 15.81 24.31 27.08
N SER A 560 14.53 24.44 27.46
CA SER A 560 14.16 24.87 28.82
C SER A 560 14.69 23.93 29.90
N ALA A 561 14.57 22.62 29.73
CA ALA A 561 15.10 21.63 30.66
C ALA A 561 16.63 21.66 30.71
N GLY A 562 17.28 21.83 29.55
CA GLY A 562 18.73 21.95 29.41
C GLY A 562 19.30 23.17 30.14
N TYR A 563 18.64 24.33 30.06
CA TYR A 563 19.03 25.53 30.81
C TYR A 563 18.71 25.41 32.30
N LEU A 564 17.54 24.87 32.68
CA LEU A 564 17.14 24.74 34.10
C LEU A 564 18.05 23.80 34.89
N LEU A 565 18.51 22.72 34.25
CA LEU A 565 19.34 21.68 34.87
C LEU A 565 20.83 21.79 34.52
N ASP A 566 21.20 22.79 33.70
CA ASP A 566 22.56 23.01 33.19
C ASP A 566 23.11 21.72 32.55
N LEU A 567 22.30 21.16 31.64
CA LEU A 567 22.52 19.97 30.82
C LEU A 567 22.42 20.26 29.31
N HIS A 568 22.46 21.55 28.92
CA HIS A 568 22.34 21.99 27.53
C HIS A 568 23.37 21.31 26.60
N SER A 569 24.67 21.35 26.97
CA SER A 569 25.77 20.68 26.24
C SER A 569 25.53 19.17 26.06
N TYR A 570 24.91 18.50 27.05
CA TYR A 570 24.62 17.07 26.98
C TYR A 570 23.45 16.74 26.03
N LEU A 571 22.34 17.51 26.12
CA LEU A 571 21.11 17.23 25.38
C LEU A 571 21.12 17.73 23.94
N LEU A 572 21.70 18.91 23.69
CA LEU A 572 21.67 19.61 22.39
C LEU A 572 23.06 19.75 21.75
N GLY A 573 24.14 19.57 22.51
CA GLY A 573 25.50 19.90 22.07
C GLY A 573 25.85 21.36 22.33
N ASP A 574 27.15 21.69 22.29
CA ASP A 574 27.61 23.07 22.39
C ASP A 574 27.47 23.73 21.02
N GLN A 575 26.55 24.70 20.96
CA GLN A 575 26.35 25.54 19.79
C GLN A 575 27.35 26.70 19.85
N GLU A 576 28.64 26.40 19.89
CA GLU A 576 29.71 27.40 19.78
C GLU A 576 30.23 27.45 18.33
N GLY A 577 29.72 28.42 17.56
CA GLY A 577 30.51 29.09 16.53
C GLY A 577 30.31 28.74 15.05
N ASN A 578 29.21 28.09 14.62
CA ASN A 578 29.00 27.79 13.19
C ASN A 578 27.99 28.68 12.44
N ASP A 579 27.53 29.77 13.04
CA ASP A 579 26.73 30.78 12.33
C ASP A 579 27.53 31.48 11.20
N ASN A 580 28.85 31.25 11.10
CA ASN A 580 29.68 31.71 9.98
C ASN A 580 29.95 30.63 8.90
N ASP A 581 29.63 29.37 9.18
CA ASP A 581 29.85 28.25 8.24
C ASP A 581 28.57 27.84 7.51
N GLU A 582 27.38 28.18 8.04
CA GLU A 582 26.13 28.06 7.27
C GLU A 582 26.10 29.02 6.07
N ASP A 583 26.81 30.16 6.14
CA ASP A 583 26.97 31.08 5.00
C ASP A 583 28.14 30.70 4.06
N GLN A 584 29.07 29.83 4.48
CA GLN A 584 30.20 29.40 3.65
C GLN A 584 29.94 28.04 2.95
N GLN A 585 29.06 27.20 3.49
CA GLN A 585 28.56 26.00 2.80
C GLN A 585 27.39 26.29 1.85
N ALA A 586 26.70 27.44 2.00
CA ALA A 586 25.68 27.89 1.05
C ALA A 586 26.27 28.43 -0.28
N ASN A 587 27.56 28.80 -0.30
CA ASN A 587 28.16 29.49 -1.46
C ASN A 587 29.10 28.63 -2.32
N ASN A 588 29.23 27.32 -2.03
CA ASN A 588 30.02 26.39 -2.84
C ASN A 588 29.20 25.36 -3.62
N ASN A 589 27.87 25.50 -3.66
CA ASN A 589 27.03 24.80 -4.63
C ASN A 589 26.58 25.79 -5.70
N GLN A 590 27.24 25.75 -6.86
CA GLN A 590 26.73 26.42 -8.06
C GLN A 590 25.34 25.87 -8.45
N PRO A 591 24.50 26.71 -9.09
CA PRO A 591 23.06 26.52 -9.15
C PRO A 591 22.66 25.59 -10.30
N GLY A 592 22.01 24.48 -9.97
CA GLY A 592 21.64 23.42 -10.92
C GLY A 592 20.22 22.89 -10.72
N ARG A 593 19.24 23.74 -11.05
CA ARG A 593 17.94 23.37 -11.65
C ARG A 593 16.84 22.77 -10.74
N ASN A 594 15.81 23.61 -10.58
CA ASN A 594 14.43 23.29 -10.19
C ASN A 594 13.96 21.90 -10.67
N ASN A 595 13.58 21.06 -9.71
CA ASN A 595 12.50 20.09 -9.89
C ASN A 595 11.53 20.26 -8.71
N ASN A 596 10.45 21.00 -8.97
CA ASN A 596 9.20 20.83 -8.24
C ASN A 596 8.64 19.45 -8.60
N ALA A 597 9.10 18.40 -7.92
CA ALA A 597 8.35 17.16 -7.84
C ALA A 597 7.34 17.32 -6.69
N PRO A 598 6.05 17.03 -6.89
CA PRO A 598 5.11 17.00 -5.78
C PRO A 598 5.56 15.88 -4.84
N ILE A 599 5.93 16.25 -3.62
CA ILE A 599 6.10 15.33 -2.50
C ILE A 599 4.76 14.60 -2.37
N PRO A 600 4.70 13.26 -2.46
CA PRO A 600 3.46 12.57 -2.15
C PRO A 600 3.17 12.78 -0.66
N GLU A 601 2.24 13.69 -0.36
CA GLU A 601 1.70 13.89 0.98
C GLU A 601 0.90 12.64 1.35
N GLY A 602 1.58 11.71 2.00
CA GLY A 602 0.96 10.52 2.55
C GLY A 602 1.82 9.99 3.69
N LEU A 603 1.17 9.49 4.74
CA LEU A 603 1.82 8.90 5.92
C LEU A 603 2.84 7.80 5.55
N HIS A 604 2.62 7.12 4.42
CA HIS A 604 3.51 6.10 3.85
C HIS A 604 4.83 6.67 3.27
N ALA A 605 4.78 7.82 2.59
CA ALA A 605 5.96 8.47 2.03
C ALA A 605 6.82 9.11 3.13
N ALA A 606 6.20 9.59 4.22
CA ALA A 606 6.92 10.00 5.42
C ALA A 606 7.61 8.80 6.11
N HIS A 607 6.98 7.63 6.11
CA HIS A 607 7.60 6.38 6.58
C HIS A 607 8.77 5.94 5.68
N GLN A 608 8.70 6.21 4.39
CA GLN A 608 9.76 5.91 3.42
C GLN A 608 10.92 6.92 3.49
N ALA A 609 10.66 8.20 3.76
CA ALA A 609 11.68 9.22 4.00
C ALA A 609 12.46 8.97 5.32
N ILE A 610 11.83 8.30 6.28
CA ILE A 610 12.44 7.86 7.54
C ILE A 610 13.51 6.78 7.31
N LEU A 611 13.38 5.96 6.26
CA LEU A 611 14.37 4.92 5.91
C LEU A 611 15.64 5.46 5.26
N GLN A 612 15.66 6.71 4.80
CA GLN A 612 16.75 7.28 4.00
C GLN A 612 17.66 8.26 4.76
N GLN A 613 17.41 8.55 6.05
CA GLN A 613 18.18 9.54 6.80
C GLN A 613 19.13 8.93 7.84
N GLY A 614 20.43 8.96 7.50
CA GLY A 614 21.54 9.16 8.44
C GLY A 614 22.20 7.89 8.97
N GLY A 615 23.37 7.55 8.40
CA GLY A 615 24.31 6.59 8.98
C GLY A 615 24.86 7.04 10.35
N PRO A 616 25.63 6.18 11.04
CA PRO A 616 26.07 6.41 12.41
C PRO A 616 26.99 7.64 12.50
N VAL A 617 26.47 8.73 13.04
CA VAL A 617 27.24 9.91 13.42
C VAL A 617 28.12 9.58 14.63
N GLY A 618 29.42 9.78 14.47
CA GLY A 618 30.44 9.51 15.48
C GLY A 618 30.24 10.29 16.79
N PHE A 619 30.93 9.85 17.84
CA PHE A 619 30.88 10.49 19.16
C PHE A 619 31.26 11.98 19.08
N GLN A 620 30.29 12.86 19.35
CA GLN A 620 30.58 14.28 19.60
C GLN A 620 31.04 14.46 21.07
N PRO A 621 32.03 15.31 21.36
CA PRO A 621 32.37 15.64 22.74
C PRO A 621 31.25 16.47 23.40
N PHE A 622 31.08 16.33 24.73
CA PHE A 622 30.19 17.18 25.53
C PHE A 622 30.83 17.51 26.87
N GLN A 623 30.49 18.66 27.44
CA GLN A 623 31.01 19.07 28.73
C GLN A 623 30.20 18.42 29.86
N ARG A 624 30.87 17.65 30.71
CA ARG A 624 30.23 16.99 31.86
C ARG A 624 30.16 17.96 33.06
N PRO A 625 28.96 18.37 33.51
CA PRO A 625 28.84 19.25 34.66
C PRO A 625 29.11 18.56 36.00
N VAL A 626 29.35 19.38 37.04
CA VAL A 626 29.52 18.93 38.42
C VAL A 626 28.21 18.29 38.93
N LYS A 627 28.28 17.12 39.57
CA LYS A 627 27.11 16.30 39.98
C LYS A 627 26.21 15.83 38.83
N PHE A 628 26.80 15.50 37.68
CA PHE A 628 26.11 14.99 36.49
C PHE A 628 25.00 13.94 36.77
N THR A 629 25.31 12.88 37.54
CA THR A 629 24.34 11.80 37.80
C THR A 629 23.08 12.28 38.52
N PHE A 630 23.22 13.21 39.48
CA PHE A 630 22.08 13.80 40.19
C PHE A 630 21.21 14.65 39.25
N ARG A 631 21.84 15.42 38.35
CA ARG A 631 21.12 16.22 37.35
C ARG A 631 20.38 15.36 36.33
N ILE A 632 20.92 14.21 35.94
CA ILE A 632 20.21 13.23 35.10
C ILE A 632 19.00 12.64 35.83
N VAL A 633 19.13 12.28 37.11
CA VAL A 633 17.97 11.82 37.90
C VAL A 633 16.90 12.90 37.99
N LEU A 634 17.29 14.16 38.20
CA LEU A 634 16.38 15.30 38.23
C LEU A 634 15.72 15.55 36.86
N LEU A 635 16.46 15.34 35.75
CA LEU A 635 15.91 15.38 34.39
C LEU A 635 14.84 14.32 34.17
N VAL A 636 15.09 13.08 34.59
CA VAL A 636 14.10 11.99 34.49
C VAL A 636 12.87 12.30 35.33
N LEU A 637 13.04 12.80 36.56
CA LEU A 637 11.91 13.20 37.41
C LEU A 637 11.13 14.37 36.79
N PHE A 638 11.82 15.37 36.26
CA PHE A 638 11.19 16.50 35.55
C PHE A 638 10.40 16.00 34.33
N MET A 639 10.97 15.08 33.55
CA MET A 639 10.30 14.44 32.41
C MET A 639 9.05 13.65 32.86
N CYS A 640 9.14 12.89 33.95
CA CYS A 640 7.98 12.18 34.52
C CYS A 640 6.85 13.15 34.91
N VAL A 641 7.18 14.28 35.56
CA VAL A 641 6.20 15.29 35.94
C VAL A 641 5.60 15.98 34.72
N THR A 642 6.40 16.37 33.73
CA THR A 642 5.89 17.02 32.51
C THR A 642 5.03 16.06 31.67
N LEU A 643 5.41 14.78 31.57
CA LEU A 643 4.59 13.75 30.93
C LEU A 643 3.25 13.54 31.66
N LEU A 644 3.26 13.50 32.99
CA LEU A 644 2.04 13.38 33.80
C LEU A 644 1.10 14.56 33.56
N ILE A 645 1.61 15.80 33.61
CA ILE A 645 0.83 17.02 33.37
C ILE A 645 0.32 17.04 31.92
N SER A 646 1.17 16.75 30.95
CA SER A 646 0.79 16.71 29.54
C SER A 646 -0.30 15.66 29.29
N SER A 647 -0.21 14.49 29.93
CA SER A 647 -1.23 13.45 29.79
C SER A 647 -2.55 13.86 30.45
N LEU A 648 -2.50 14.43 31.67
CA LEU A 648 -3.67 15.00 32.34
C LEU A 648 -4.39 16.01 31.45
N LEU A 649 -3.65 16.93 30.83
CA LEU A 649 -4.21 17.90 29.88
C LEU A 649 -4.79 17.21 28.64
N CYS A 650 -4.10 16.21 28.08
CA CYS A 650 -4.55 15.49 26.89
C CYS A 650 -5.84 14.69 27.11
N LEU A 651 -6.00 14.07 28.28
CA LEU A 651 -7.21 13.31 28.64
C LEU A 651 -8.36 14.23 29.06
N THR A 652 -8.09 15.34 29.76
CA THR A 652 -9.17 16.20 30.28
C THR A 652 -9.60 17.30 29.32
N LEU A 653 -8.67 18.03 28.71
CA LEU A 653 -8.94 19.29 28.03
C LEU A 653 -9.77 19.10 26.75
N PRO A 654 -9.47 18.14 25.85
CA PRO A 654 -10.32 17.85 24.69
C PRO A 654 -11.72 17.42 25.12
N VAL A 655 -11.86 16.43 25.99
CA VAL A 655 -13.19 15.95 26.41
C VAL A 655 -13.99 17.04 27.12
N PHE A 656 -13.36 17.85 27.96
CA PHE A 656 -14.03 18.97 28.63
C PHE A 656 -14.52 20.03 27.63
N ALA A 657 -13.65 20.48 26.71
CA ALA A 657 -14.03 21.43 25.66
C ALA A 657 -15.13 20.87 24.75
N GLY A 658 -15.05 19.58 24.43
CA GLY A 658 -16.02 18.85 23.64
C GLY A 658 -17.39 18.73 24.30
N ARG A 659 -17.43 18.31 25.57
CA ARG A 659 -18.67 18.25 26.35
C ARG A 659 -19.30 19.63 26.50
N TYR A 660 -18.49 20.67 26.76
CA TYR A 660 -18.97 22.04 26.82
C TYR A 660 -19.60 22.47 25.48
N LEU A 661 -18.91 22.25 24.36
CA LEU A 661 -19.41 22.60 23.03
C LEU A 661 -20.69 21.81 22.69
N MET A 662 -20.71 20.51 22.94
CA MET A 662 -21.88 19.67 22.66
C MET A 662 -23.07 20.02 23.54
N SER A 663 -22.84 20.37 24.82
CA SER A 663 -23.93 20.80 25.71
C SER A 663 -24.71 22.01 25.20
N PHE A 664 -24.05 22.89 24.41
CA PHE A 664 -24.71 24.02 23.77
C PHE A 664 -25.68 23.60 22.65
N TRP A 665 -25.41 22.49 21.96
CA TRP A 665 -26.20 22.01 20.83
C TRP A 665 -27.26 20.97 21.21
N THR A 666 -26.92 20.00 22.06
CA THR A 666 -27.76 18.83 22.37
C THR A 666 -28.34 18.85 23.79
N GLY A 667 -28.10 19.91 24.57
CA GLY A 667 -28.55 20.02 25.95
C GLY A 667 -27.89 18.98 26.87
N SER A 668 -28.68 18.33 27.73
CA SER A 668 -28.21 17.35 28.72
C SER A 668 -28.14 15.90 28.23
N ALA A 669 -28.29 15.65 26.92
CA ALA A 669 -28.20 14.31 26.36
C ALA A 669 -26.76 13.76 26.48
N LYS A 670 -26.64 12.49 26.92
CA LYS A 670 -25.34 11.80 26.97
C LYS A 670 -24.94 11.39 25.55
N ILE A 671 -23.85 11.97 25.06
CA ILE A 671 -23.28 11.67 23.74
C ILE A 671 -22.07 10.75 23.92
N HIS A 672 -21.81 9.91 22.93
CA HIS A 672 -20.61 9.08 22.86
C HIS A 672 -19.34 9.92 22.99
N GLU A 673 -18.45 9.55 23.92
CA GLU A 673 -17.30 10.40 24.27
C GLU A 673 -16.24 10.48 23.17
N LEU A 674 -16.26 9.57 22.20
CA LEU A 674 -15.39 9.71 21.03
C LEU A 674 -15.71 10.98 20.24
N TYR A 675 -16.99 11.35 20.13
CA TYR A 675 -17.42 12.58 19.44
C TYR A 675 -17.06 13.82 20.24
N THR A 676 -17.26 13.81 21.56
CA THR A 676 -16.87 14.93 22.43
C THR A 676 -15.35 15.12 22.40
N ALA A 677 -14.56 14.05 22.55
CA ALA A 677 -13.11 14.09 22.51
C ALA A 677 -12.59 14.65 21.18
N ALA A 678 -13.11 14.19 20.05
CA ALA A 678 -12.67 14.66 18.74
C ALA A 678 -13.04 16.12 18.48
N CYS A 679 -14.30 16.52 18.69
CA CYS A 679 -14.71 17.92 18.54
C CYS A 679 -13.92 18.85 19.48
N GLY A 680 -13.70 18.40 20.71
CA GLY A 680 -12.87 19.10 21.68
C GLY A 680 -11.43 19.26 21.20
N LEU A 681 -10.81 18.20 20.68
CA LEU A 681 -9.45 18.25 20.13
C LEU A 681 -9.34 19.26 18.99
N TYR A 682 -10.34 19.37 18.12
CA TYR A 682 -10.41 20.42 17.09
C TYR A 682 -10.44 21.81 17.67
N VAL A 683 -11.31 22.05 18.65
CA VAL A 683 -11.40 23.36 19.32
C VAL A 683 -10.05 23.71 19.94
N CYS A 684 -9.43 22.77 20.66
CA CYS A 684 -8.12 22.94 21.26
C CYS A 684 -7.06 23.29 20.22
N TRP A 685 -7.01 22.54 19.11
CA TRP A 685 -6.06 22.76 18.04
C TRP A 685 -6.25 24.12 17.35
N LEU A 686 -7.50 24.52 17.06
CA LEU A 686 -7.83 25.82 16.49
C LEU A 686 -7.46 26.95 17.45
N SER A 687 -7.74 26.79 18.75
CA SER A 687 -7.35 27.77 19.77
C SER A 687 -5.83 27.90 19.87
N ILE A 688 -5.08 26.79 19.90
CA ILE A 688 -3.62 26.80 19.92
C ILE A 688 -3.09 27.51 18.66
N ARG A 689 -3.61 27.18 17.47
CA ARG A 689 -3.21 27.86 16.23
C ARG A 689 -3.52 29.35 16.28
N ALA A 690 -4.72 29.75 16.68
CA ALA A 690 -5.09 31.15 16.82
C ALA A 690 -4.14 31.89 17.77
N VAL A 691 -3.82 31.30 18.93
CA VAL A 691 -2.89 31.86 19.90
C VAL A 691 -1.47 31.96 19.33
N THR A 692 -0.96 30.94 18.64
CA THR A 692 0.38 31.01 18.02
C THR A 692 0.48 32.09 16.94
N VAL A 693 -0.58 32.23 16.12
CA VAL A 693 -0.66 33.30 15.12
C VAL A 693 -0.70 34.67 15.80
N LEU A 694 -1.53 34.84 16.83
CA LEU A 694 -1.61 36.06 17.63
C LEU A 694 -0.27 36.43 18.29
N LEU A 695 0.43 35.45 18.86
CA LEU A 695 1.77 35.62 19.45
C LEU A 695 2.82 35.96 18.40
N SER A 696 2.72 35.42 17.18
CA SER A 696 3.63 35.78 16.08
C SER A 696 3.40 37.21 15.56
N TRP A 697 2.17 37.72 15.71
CA TRP A 697 1.77 39.05 15.26
C TRP A 697 2.05 40.13 16.29
N MET A 698 1.95 39.81 17.58
CA MET A 698 2.23 40.73 18.69
C MET A 698 3.57 41.51 18.59
N PRO A 699 4.72 40.90 18.24
CA PRO A 699 5.98 41.61 18.15
C PRO A 699 6.12 42.50 16.89
N GLN A 700 5.25 42.35 15.88
CA GLN A 700 5.33 43.13 14.62
C GLN A 700 4.69 44.53 14.74
N GLY A 701 4.10 44.88 15.88
CA GLY A 701 3.52 46.20 16.14
C GLY A 701 2.05 46.32 15.70
N ARG A 702 1.25 47.08 16.46
CA ARG A 702 -0.21 47.23 16.25
C ARG A 702 -0.61 47.75 14.86
N THR A 703 0.27 48.51 14.21
CA THR A 703 0.06 49.05 12.86
C THR A 703 0.23 48.00 11.76
N VAL A 704 1.19 47.08 11.90
CA VAL A 704 1.36 45.94 10.97
C VAL A 704 0.26 44.90 11.19
N ILE A 705 -0.22 44.72 12.43
CA ILE A 705 -1.41 43.91 12.70
C ILE A 705 -2.64 44.54 12.04
N LEU A 706 -2.85 45.84 12.17
CA LEU A 706 -3.96 46.52 11.51
C LEU A 706 -3.84 46.51 9.98
N LEU A 707 -2.63 46.57 9.42
CA LEU A 707 -2.38 46.45 7.98
C LEU A 707 -2.55 45.02 7.45
N LYS A 708 -2.08 43.99 8.17
CA LYS A 708 -2.34 42.58 7.84
C LYS A 708 -3.80 42.21 8.04
N VAL A 709 -4.44 42.71 9.09
CA VAL A 709 -5.88 42.61 9.30
C VAL A 709 -6.59 43.40 8.20
N GLN A 710 -6.05 44.50 7.67
CA GLN A 710 -6.61 45.23 6.52
C GLN A 710 -6.43 44.51 5.18
N GLU A 711 -5.28 43.87 4.94
CA GLU A 711 -5.08 42.91 3.84
C GLU A 711 -6.05 41.73 3.95
N TRP A 712 -6.30 41.25 5.17
CA TRP A 712 -7.35 40.26 5.47
C TRP A 712 -8.78 40.86 5.43
N THR A 713 -8.95 42.17 5.62
CA THR A 713 -10.23 42.90 5.46
C THR A 713 -10.41 43.47 4.07
N LEU A 714 -9.82 42.84 3.05
CA LEU A 714 -10.55 42.61 1.80
C LEU A 714 -11.71 41.63 2.08
N MET A 715 -12.61 42.05 2.97
CA MET A 715 -13.81 41.34 3.41
C MET A 715 -14.70 40.95 2.24
N VAL A 716 -14.60 41.63 1.08
CA VAL A 716 -15.28 41.26 -0.16
C VAL A 716 -14.60 40.07 -0.87
N MET A 717 -13.26 39.96 -0.86
CA MET A 717 -12.55 38.84 -1.50
C MET A 717 -12.49 37.60 -0.59
N LEU A 718 -12.31 37.80 0.72
CA LEU A 718 -12.39 36.71 1.71
C LEU A 718 -13.84 36.22 1.83
N CYS A 719 -14.86 37.09 1.93
CA CYS A 719 -16.26 36.64 1.93
C CYS A 719 -16.65 35.99 0.62
N ASN A 720 -16.19 36.47 -0.55
CA ASN A 720 -16.45 35.79 -1.82
C ASN A 720 -15.76 34.42 -1.89
N THR A 721 -14.53 34.28 -1.39
CA THR A 721 -13.81 32.99 -1.36
C THR A 721 -14.40 32.05 -0.32
N ILE A 722 -14.78 32.55 0.85
CA ILE A 722 -15.50 31.81 1.90
C ILE A 722 -16.88 31.38 1.38
N LEU A 723 -17.60 32.26 0.69
CA LEU A 723 -18.90 31.94 0.12
C LEU A 723 -18.77 30.89 -0.99
N LYS A 724 -17.78 31.02 -1.89
CA LYS A 724 -17.46 30.00 -2.90
C LYS A 724 -17.10 28.66 -2.27
N THR A 725 -16.23 28.65 -1.26
CA THR A 725 -15.83 27.43 -0.56
C THR A 725 -16.99 26.81 0.22
N VAL A 726 -17.82 27.60 0.88
CA VAL A 726 -19.04 27.15 1.57
C VAL A 726 -20.03 26.56 0.57
N VAL A 727 -20.28 27.22 -0.56
CA VAL A 727 -21.16 26.69 -1.61
C VAL A 727 -20.62 25.36 -2.16
N VAL A 728 -19.32 25.29 -2.47
CA VAL A 728 -18.69 24.04 -2.91
C VAL A 728 -18.78 22.96 -1.83
N ALA A 729 -18.55 23.30 -0.56
CA ALA A 729 -18.65 22.34 0.55
C ALA A 729 -20.09 21.84 0.74
N VAL A 730 -21.09 22.72 0.70
CA VAL A 730 -22.50 22.34 0.79
C VAL A 730 -22.88 21.41 -0.36
N LEU A 731 -22.40 21.67 -1.58
CA LEU A 731 -22.71 20.82 -2.73
C LEU A 731 -21.95 19.49 -2.70
N LEU A 732 -20.63 19.52 -2.53
CA LEU A 732 -19.76 18.34 -2.65
C LEU A 732 -19.68 17.49 -1.38
N ALA A 733 -19.70 18.12 -0.20
CA ALA A 733 -19.60 17.41 1.08
C ALA A 733 -20.96 17.29 1.81
N GLY A 734 -21.98 18.06 1.42
CA GLY A 734 -23.33 17.96 1.98
C GLY A 734 -24.30 17.22 1.06
N ALA A 735 -24.69 17.87 -0.04
CA ALA A 735 -25.78 17.42 -0.90
C ALA A 735 -25.47 16.12 -1.65
N ILE A 736 -24.30 16.02 -2.32
CA ILE A 736 -23.93 14.81 -3.06
C ILE A 736 -23.86 13.58 -2.12
N PRO A 737 -23.13 13.62 -0.98
CA PRO A 737 -23.10 12.51 -0.04
C PRO A 737 -24.47 12.14 0.50
N LEU A 738 -25.28 13.12 0.95
CA LEU A 738 -26.61 12.84 1.48
C LEU A 738 -27.50 12.09 0.46
N LEU A 739 -27.52 12.56 -0.80
CA LEU A 739 -28.30 11.92 -1.85
C LEU A 739 -27.76 10.52 -2.21
N LEU A 740 -26.43 10.36 -2.24
CA LEU A 740 -25.79 9.07 -2.51
C LEU A 740 -26.09 8.05 -1.41
N GLY A 741 -26.02 8.47 -0.15
CA GLY A 741 -26.34 7.62 1.00
C GLY A 741 -27.81 7.24 1.07
N LEU A 742 -28.72 8.20 0.83
CA LEU A 742 -30.15 7.92 0.73
C LEU A 742 -30.46 6.92 -0.39
N LEU A 743 -29.81 7.05 -1.55
CA LEU A 743 -29.97 6.11 -2.65
C LEU A 743 -29.49 4.70 -2.25
N PHE A 744 -28.34 4.61 -1.59
CA PHE A 744 -27.82 3.33 -1.11
C PHE A 744 -28.74 2.67 -0.07
N GLU A 745 -29.27 3.45 0.88
CA GLU A 745 -30.25 2.98 1.87
C GLU A 745 -31.49 2.40 1.18
N LEU A 746 -32.04 3.11 0.18
CA LEU A 746 -33.24 2.68 -0.54
C LEU A 746 -33.02 1.46 -1.45
N VAL A 747 -31.84 1.31 -2.04
CA VAL A 747 -31.53 0.24 -2.99
C VAL A 747 -31.11 -1.04 -2.26
N ILE A 748 -30.30 -0.96 -1.21
CA ILE A 748 -29.64 -2.13 -0.61
C ILE A 748 -30.11 -2.35 0.83
N VAL A 749 -30.00 -1.34 1.70
CA VAL A 749 -30.16 -1.55 3.15
C VAL A 749 -31.63 -1.74 3.52
N ALA A 750 -32.53 -0.86 3.10
CA ALA A 750 -33.95 -0.92 3.45
C ALA A 750 -34.63 -2.22 2.97
N PRO A 751 -34.39 -2.74 1.74
CA PRO A 751 -34.94 -4.02 1.30
C PRO A 751 -34.38 -5.26 2.00
N LEU A 752 -33.17 -5.17 2.58
CA LEU A 752 -32.53 -6.28 3.29
C LEU A 752 -32.84 -6.26 4.80
N ARG A 753 -32.93 -5.06 5.40
CA ARG A 753 -33.07 -4.87 6.84
C ARG A 753 -34.52 -4.92 7.30
N VAL A 754 -35.45 -4.33 6.55
CA VAL A 754 -36.81 -4.06 7.03
C VAL A 754 -37.82 -5.01 6.37
N PRO A 755 -38.60 -5.79 7.14
CA PRO A 755 -39.69 -6.61 6.62
C PRO A 755 -40.75 -5.78 5.88
N LEU A 756 -41.52 -6.40 4.98
CA LEU A 756 -42.54 -5.71 4.18
C LEU A 756 -43.65 -5.07 5.05
N ASP A 757 -43.90 -5.62 6.23
CA ASP A 757 -44.97 -5.19 7.14
C ASP A 757 -44.61 -3.95 7.98
N GLN A 758 -43.35 -3.48 7.95
CA GLN A 758 -42.85 -2.37 8.76
C GLN A 758 -42.28 -1.25 7.89
N THR A 759 -42.48 0.02 8.22
CA THR A 759 -41.91 1.16 7.47
C THR A 759 -40.43 1.41 7.80
N PRO A 760 -39.58 1.79 6.84
CA PRO A 760 -38.20 2.12 7.12
C PRO A 760 -38.13 3.53 7.71
N LEU A 761 -37.36 3.71 8.78
CA LEU A 761 -37.08 5.03 9.35
C LEU A 761 -35.76 5.54 8.76
N PHE A 762 -35.80 6.75 8.19
CA PHE A 762 -34.62 7.39 7.61
C PHE A 762 -33.99 8.36 8.61
N TYR A 763 -32.66 8.30 8.71
CA TYR A 763 -31.88 9.16 9.58
C TYR A 763 -30.89 9.96 8.72
N PRO A 764 -31.23 11.21 8.31
CA PRO A 764 -30.44 11.96 7.32
C PRO A 764 -28.97 12.12 7.66
N CYS A 765 -28.61 12.24 8.94
CA CYS A 765 -27.21 12.34 9.38
C CYS A 765 -26.44 11.03 9.16
N GLN A 766 -27.10 9.88 9.35
CA GLN A 766 -26.51 8.56 9.08
C GLN A 766 -26.37 8.33 7.58
N ASP A 767 -27.43 8.64 6.83
CA ASP A 767 -27.42 8.52 5.36
C ASP A 767 -26.32 9.40 4.77
N TRP A 768 -26.17 10.62 5.28
CA TRP A 768 -25.05 11.50 4.93
C TRP A 768 -23.69 10.86 5.21
N ALA A 769 -23.46 10.31 6.40
CA ALA A 769 -22.17 9.71 6.76
C ALA A 769 -21.83 8.50 5.88
N LEU A 770 -22.82 7.63 5.64
CA LEU A 770 -22.71 6.50 4.72
C LEU A 770 -22.41 6.99 3.30
N GLY A 771 -23.07 8.07 2.87
CA GLY A 771 -22.82 8.72 1.60
C GLY A 771 -21.42 9.28 1.43
N VAL A 772 -20.80 9.85 2.48
CA VAL A 772 -19.41 10.34 2.43
C VAL A 772 -18.45 9.18 2.20
N LEU A 773 -18.68 8.04 2.87
CA LEU A 773 -17.88 6.83 2.68
C LEU A 773 -17.99 6.30 1.24
N HIS A 774 -19.21 6.23 0.69
CA HIS A 774 -19.42 5.83 -0.70
C HIS A 774 -18.80 6.82 -1.70
N ALA A 775 -18.92 8.12 -1.44
CA ALA A 775 -18.30 9.14 -2.29
C ALA A 775 -16.77 9.00 -2.31
N LYS A 776 -16.14 8.66 -1.17
CA LYS A 776 -14.70 8.39 -1.07
C LYS A 776 -14.30 7.15 -1.88
N ILE A 777 -15.07 6.06 -1.80
CA ILE A 777 -14.83 4.83 -2.59
C ILE A 777 -14.97 5.13 -4.09
N ILE A 778 -16.04 5.81 -4.49
CA ILE A 778 -16.26 6.20 -5.90
C ILE A 778 -15.12 7.10 -6.38
N ALA A 779 -14.72 8.10 -5.60
CA ALA A 779 -13.59 8.97 -5.94
C ALA A 779 -12.29 8.16 -6.12
N ALA A 780 -11.97 7.25 -5.20
CA ALA A 780 -10.79 6.38 -5.29
C ALA A 780 -10.81 5.50 -6.55
N ILE A 781 -11.93 4.82 -6.83
CA ILE A 781 -12.10 4.02 -8.06
C ILE A 781 -11.96 4.90 -9.30
N THR A 782 -12.51 6.12 -9.28
CA THR A 782 -12.40 7.04 -10.42
C THR A 782 -11.00 7.54 -10.68
N LEU A 783 -10.18 7.72 -9.64
CA LEU A 783 -8.79 8.13 -9.76
C LEU A 783 -7.89 6.96 -10.19
N MET A 784 -8.17 5.73 -9.72
CA MET A 784 -7.49 4.51 -10.17
C MET A 784 -7.90 4.06 -11.57
N GLY A 785 -9.07 4.48 -12.04
CA GLY A 785 -9.62 4.12 -13.35
C GLY A 785 -8.93 4.79 -14.55
N PRO A 786 -9.39 4.44 -15.77
CA PRO A 786 -8.88 5.02 -17.01
C PRO A 786 -9.17 6.53 -17.09
N GLN A 787 -8.53 7.22 -18.05
CA GLN A 787 -8.68 8.67 -18.27
C GLN A 787 -10.07 9.04 -18.83
N TRP A 788 -11.08 9.02 -17.97
CA TRP A 788 -12.44 9.49 -18.24
C TRP A 788 -12.71 10.89 -17.71
N TRP A 789 -13.81 11.49 -18.15
CA TRP A 789 -14.14 12.89 -17.89
C TRP A 789 -14.19 13.27 -16.40
N LEU A 790 -14.61 12.35 -15.52
CA LEU A 790 -14.76 12.64 -14.10
C LEU A 790 -13.41 12.74 -13.38
N LYS A 791 -12.47 11.83 -13.71
CA LYS A 791 -11.09 11.85 -13.19
C LYS A 791 -10.39 13.15 -13.52
N THR A 792 -10.43 13.56 -14.79
CA THR A 792 -9.77 14.80 -15.25
C THR A 792 -10.33 16.05 -14.58
N VAL A 793 -11.65 16.10 -14.35
CA VAL A 793 -12.29 17.20 -13.61
C VAL A 793 -11.85 17.22 -12.14
N ILE A 794 -11.79 16.08 -11.46
CA ILE A 794 -11.34 15.98 -10.06
C ILE A 794 -9.86 16.38 -9.93
N GLU A 795 -8.99 15.87 -10.79
CA GLU A 795 -7.56 16.20 -10.82
C GLU A 795 -7.33 17.70 -11.07
N GLN A 796 -8.10 18.30 -11.99
CA GLN A 796 -8.02 19.73 -12.26
C GLN A 796 -8.49 20.58 -11.05
N VAL A 797 -9.54 20.16 -10.35
CA VAL A 797 -10.00 20.84 -9.12
C VAL A 797 -8.94 20.74 -8.02
N TYR A 798 -8.30 19.58 -7.89
CA TYR A 798 -7.21 19.38 -6.93
C TYR A 798 -5.99 20.26 -7.26
N ALA A 799 -5.57 20.30 -8.54
CA ALA A 799 -4.43 21.08 -9.00
C ALA A 799 -4.59 22.60 -8.82
N ASN A 800 -5.82 23.13 -8.94
CA ASN A 800 -6.10 24.56 -8.75
C ASN A 800 -6.02 25.00 -7.27
N GLY A 801 -6.14 24.06 -6.33
CA GLY A 801 -6.08 24.32 -4.89
C GLY A 801 -7.26 25.11 -4.31
N ILE A 802 -7.33 25.20 -2.98
CA ILE A 802 -8.47 25.81 -2.25
C ILE A 802 -8.50 27.34 -2.40
N ARG A 803 -7.34 27.97 -2.66
CA ARG A 803 -7.23 29.45 -2.76
C ARG A 803 -7.77 30.01 -4.07
N ASN A 804 -7.72 29.24 -5.16
CA ASN A 804 -8.15 29.66 -6.50
C ASN A 804 -9.30 28.78 -7.04
N ILE A 805 -10.37 28.63 -6.24
CA ILE A 805 -11.53 27.81 -6.64
C ILE A 805 -12.33 28.52 -7.75
N ASP A 806 -12.40 27.88 -8.92
CA ASP A 806 -13.36 28.23 -9.97
C ASP A 806 -14.72 27.57 -9.71
N LEU A 807 -15.62 28.32 -9.05
CA LEU A 807 -16.97 27.88 -8.71
C LEU A 807 -17.78 27.50 -9.96
N HIS A 808 -17.63 28.24 -11.06
CA HIS A 808 -18.42 27.98 -12.27
C HIS A 808 -18.01 26.64 -12.89
N PHE A 809 -16.70 26.37 -12.95
CA PHE A 809 -16.17 25.09 -13.39
C PHE A 809 -16.68 23.95 -12.53
N ILE A 810 -16.54 24.03 -11.20
CA ILE A 810 -16.97 22.97 -10.28
C ILE A 810 -18.47 22.71 -10.38
N ILE A 811 -19.31 23.74 -10.37
CA ILE A 811 -20.76 23.55 -10.45
C ILE A 811 -21.14 22.90 -11.78
N ARG A 812 -20.64 23.44 -12.90
CA ARG A 812 -21.08 23.02 -14.23
C ARG A 812 -20.50 21.68 -14.67
N LYS A 813 -19.25 21.40 -14.31
CA LYS A 813 -18.54 20.19 -14.74
C LYS A 813 -18.59 19.07 -13.71
N LEU A 814 -18.72 19.35 -12.42
CA LEU A 814 -18.70 18.33 -11.38
C LEU A 814 -20.05 18.20 -10.65
N ALA A 815 -20.50 19.24 -9.94
CA ALA A 815 -21.61 19.11 -9.01
C ALA A 815 -22.98 18.93 -9.69
N ALA A 816 -23.33 19.79 -10.64
CA ALA A 816 -24.62 19.75 -11.34
C ALA A 816 -24.90 18.42 -12.07
N PRO A 817 -24.00 17.86 -12.90
CA PRO A 817 -24.28 16.60 -13.57
C PRO A 817 -24.48 15.44 -12.59
N ILE A 818 -23.68 15.37 -11.52
CA ILE A 818 -23.81 14.33 -10.49
C ILE A 818 -25.12 14.49 -9.72
N LEU A 819 -25.44 15.71 -9.26
CA LEU A 819 -26.69 16.01 -8.56
C LEU A 819 -27.92 15.70 -9.43
N CYS A 820 -27.91 16.06 -10.71
CA CYS A 820 -29.00 15.76 -11.63
C CYS A 820 -29.21 14.24 -11.75
N VAL A 821 -28.14 13.46 -11.92
CA VAL A 821 -28.25 11.99 -12.01
C VAL A 821 -28.79 11.41 -10.70
N LEU A 822 -28.24 11.80 -9.55
CA LEU A 822 -28.69 11.31 -8.24
C LEU A 822 -30.16 11.67 -7.96
N LEU A 823 -30.57 12.90 -8.27
CA LEU A 823 -31.95 13.34 -8.10
C LEU A 823 -32.91 12.58 -9.02
N VAL A 824 -32.54 12.33 -10.27
CA VAL A 824 -33.35 11.50 -11.19
C VAL A 824 -33.48 10.07 -10.66
N CYS A 825 -32.37 9.48 -10.18
CA CYS A 825 -32.38 8.14 -9.59
C CYS A 825 -33.21 8.04 -8.31
N LEU A 826 -33.34 9.11 -7.53
CA LEU A 826 -34.16 9.13 -6.31
C LEU A 826 -35.63 9.44 -6.59
N CYS A 827 -35.89 10.50 -7.36
CA CYS A 827 -37.24 11.01 -7.61
C CYS A 827 -38.00 10.18 -8.65
N GLY A 828 -37.34 9.64 -9.67
CA GLY A 828 -37.97 8.84 -10.72
C GLY A 828 -38.76 7.64 -10.16
N PRO A 829 -38.12 6.73 -9.39
CA PRO A 829 -38.81 5.59 -8.78
C PRO A 829 -39.90 6.03 -7.80
N TYR A 830 -39.66 7.11 -7.04
CA TYR A 830 -40.65 7.65 -6.09
C TYR A 830 -41.93 8.09 -6.81
N VAL A 831 -41.82 8.87 -7.87
CA VAL A 831 -42.95 9.35 -8.67
C VAL A 831 -43.72 8.18 -9.31
N ILE A 832 -43.02 7.14 -9.77
CA ILE A 832 -43.66 5.95 -10.33
C ILE A 832 -44.44 5.20 -9.24
N SER A 833 -43.82 4.93 -8.10
CA SER A 833 -44.44 4.12 -7.04
C SER A 833 -45.58 4.82 -6.30
N VAL A 834 -45.47 6.11 -6.00
CA VAL A 834 -46.48 6.86 -5.23
C VAL A 834 -47.48 7.59 -6.13
N GLY A 835 -47.05 8.00 -7.32
CA GLY A 835 -47.93 8.71 -8.27
C GLY A 835 -48.62 7.75 -9.23
N VAL A 836 -47.85 7.05 -10.06
CA VAL A 836 -48.40 6.29 -11.20
C VAL A 836 -49.14 5.01 -10.76
N VAL A 837 -48.57 4.25 -9.82
CA VAL A 837 -49.13 2.94 -9.41
C VAL A 837 -50.50 3.06 -8.73
N PRO A 838 -50.75 4.01 -7.81
CA PRO A 838 -52.09 4.17 -7.21
C PRO A 838 -53.15 4.64 -8.20
N ILE A 839 -52.78 5.51 -9.15
CA ILE A 839 -53.67 5.93 -10.25
C ILE A 839 -54.07 4.70 -11.08
N LEU A 840 -53.12 3.85 -11.44
CA LEU A 840 -53.43 2.60 -12.16
C LEU A 840 -54.32 1.66 -11.33
N GLY A 841 -54.12 1.57 -10.03
CA GLY A 841 -54.97 0.76 -9.16
C GLY A 841 -56.41 1.25 -9.05
N GLN A 842 -56.67 2.54 -9.27
CA GLN A 842 -58.02 3.08 -9.34
C GLN A 842 -58.75 2.67 -10.64
N TYR A 843 -58.01 2.55 -11.75
CA TYR A 843 -58.58 2.15 -13.05
C TYR A 843 -58.64 0.63 -13.25
N TYR A 844 -57.77 -0.14 -12.59
CA TYR A 844 -57.67 -1.60 -12.73
C TYR A 844 -57.93 -2.32 -11.41
N PRO A 845 -59.05 -3.05 -11.26
CA PRO A 845 -59.44 -3.71 -10.01
C PRO A 845 -58.53 -4.88 -9.58
N GLY A 846 -57.52 -5.24 -10.37
CA GLY A 846 -56.53 -6.29 -10.05
C GLY A 846 -55.34 -5.82 -9.21
N VAL A 847 -55.17 -4.51 -8.95
CA VAL A 847 -54.04 -4.00 -8.16
C VAL A 847 -54.43 -3.90 -6.69
N THR A 848 -53.97 -4.87 -5.89
CA THR A 848 -54.20 -4.88 -4.43
C THR A 848 -53.24 -3.94 -3.68
N MET A 849 -53.59 -3.54 -2.46
CA MET A 849 -52.75 -2.68 -1.61
C MET A 849 -51.39 -3.31 -1.29
N GLU A 850 -51.34 -4.64 -1.16
CA GLU A 850 -50.09 -5.38 -0.95
C GLU A 850 -49.13 -5.25 -2.15
N MET A 851 -49.68 -5.27 -3.37
CA MET A 851 -48.89 -5.09 -4.59
C MET A 851 -48.30 -3.68 -4.67
N GLN A 852 -49.01 -2.66 -4.19
CA GLN A 852 -48.51 -1.28 -4.14
C GLN A 852 -47.31 -1.16 -3.18
N VAL A 853 -47.42 -1.74 -1.99
CA VAL A 853 -46.33 -1.77 -1.00
C VAL A 853 -45.11 -2.54 -1.55
N LEU A 854 -45.34 -3.67 -2.22
CA LEU A 854 -44.28 -4.45 -2.85
C LEU A 854 -43.53 -3.65 -3.93
N VAL A 855 -44.27 -2.96 -4.80
CA VAL A 855 -43.68 -2.12 -5.85
C VAL A 855 -42.89 -0.96 -5.24
N GLN A 856 -43.42 -0.28 -4.22
CA GLN A 856 -42.71 0.80 -3.53
C GLN A 856 -41.37 0.34 -2.93
N ARG A 857 -41.26 -0.90 -2.47
CA ARG A 857 -40.03 -1.46 -1.90
C ARG A 857 -39.03 -1.97 -2.92
N ARG A 858 -39.49 -2.55 -4.04
CA ARG A 858 -38.62 -3.24 -5.00
C ARG A 858 -38.25 -2.38 -6.21
N ILE A 859 -38.91 -1.25 -6.44
CA ILE A 859 -38.66 -0.39 -7.61
C ILE A 859 -37.21 0.15 -7.68
N TYR A 860 -36.62 0.52 -6.54
CA TYR A 860 -35.25 1.03 -6.47
C TYR A 860 -34.20 -0.05 -6.85
N PRO A 861 -34.18 -1.24 -6.21
CA PRO A 861 -33.34 -2.36 -6.64
C PRO A 861 -33.58 -2.76 -8.10
N PHE A 862 -34.84 -2.79 -8.54
CA PHE A 862 -35.20 -3.19 -9.90
C PHE A 862 -34.64 -2.22 -10.96
N LEU A 863 -34.75 -0.91 -10.73
CA LEU A 863 -34.19 0.09 -11.64
C LEU A 863 -32.67 0.06 -11.67
N LEU A 864 -32.00 -0.20 -10.55
CA LEU A 864 -30.56 -0.43 -10.55
C LEU A 864 -30.20 -1.66 -11.42
N MET A 865 -30.89 -2.78 -11.24
CA MET A 865 -30.70 -3.98 -12.06
C MET A 865 -30.92 -3.70 -13.56
N LEU A 866 -31.92 -2.88 -13.91
CA LEU A 866 -32.18 -2.47 -15.28
C LEU A 866 -31.06 -1.58 -15.84
N VAL A 867 -30.57 -0.59 -15.08
CA VAL A 867 -29.45 0.26 -15.48
C VAL A 867 -28.18 -0.58 -15.66
N MET A 868 -27.92 -1.52 -14.75
CA MET A 868 -26.81 -2.47 -14.87
C MET A 868 -26.95 -3.34 -16.12
N LEU A 869 -28.15 -3.85 -16.41
CA LEU A 869 -28.43 -4.62 -17.62
C LEU A 869 -28.20 -3.79 -18.88
N LEU A 870 -28.69 -2.55 -18.94
CA LEU A 870 -28.46 -1.64 -20.06
C LEU A 870 -26.98 -1.30 -20.22
N GLY A 871 -26.26 -1.10 -19.11
CA GLY A 871 -24.81 -0.94 -19.09
C GLY A 871 -24.10 -2.15 -19.70
N ILE A 872 -24.46 -3.36 -19.26
CA ILE A 872 -23.95 -4.62 -19.82
C ILE A 872 -24.29 -4.70 -21.31
N LEU A 873 -25.52 -4.43 -21.72
CA LEU A 873 -25.93 -4.45 -23.14
C LEU A 873 -25.13 -3.45 -23.97
N SER A 874 -24.92 -2.23 -23.48
CA SER A 874 -24.10 -1.21 -24.16
C SER A 874 -22.65 -1.65 -24.30
N PHE A 875 -22.10 -2.30 -23.27
CA PHE A 875 -20.78 -2.90 -23.30
C PHE A 875 -20.71 -4.04 -24.32
N GLN A 876 -21.70 -4.94 -24.33
CA GLN A 876 -21.78 -6.03 -25.29
C GLN A 876 -21.89 -5.54 -26.73
N ILE A 877 -22.68 -4.49 -27.00
CA ILE A 877 -22.74 -3.84 -28.33
C ILE A 877 -21.36 -3.31 -28.74
N ARG A 878 -20.63 -2.71 -27.79
CA ARG A 878 -19.27 -2.22 -28.04
C ARG A 878 -18.29 -3.35 -28.34
N GLN A 879 -18.38 -4.47 -27.60
CA GLN A 879 -17.58 -5.66 -27.88
C GLN A 879 -17.94 -6.27 -29.24
N PHE A 880 -19.23 -6.35 -29.57
CA PHE A 880 -19.68 -6.81 -30.88
C PHE A 880 -19.15 -5.94 -32.01
N LYS A 881 -19.13 -4.61 -31.83
CA LYS A 881 -18.53 -3.69 -32.81
C LYS A 881 -17.03 -3.97 -33.01
N ARG A 882 -16.30 -4.21 -31.93
CA ARG A 882 -14.87 -4.58 -31.99
C ARG A 882 -14.67 -5.91 -32.71
N LEU A 883 -15.48 -6.92 -32.39
CA LEU A 883 -15.44 -8.22 -33.05
C LEU A 883 -15.77 -8.10 -34.54
N TYR A 884 -16.77 -7.30 -34.91
CA TYR A 884 -17.10 -7.02 -36.31
C TYR A 884 -15.93 -6.37 -37.05
N GLU A 885 -15.25 -5.40 -36.45
CA GLU A 885 -14.05 -4.78 -37.00
C GLU A 885 -12.88 -5.77 -37.10
N HIS A 886 -12.72 -6.66 -36.12
CA HIS A 886 -11.70 -7.70 -36.14
C HIS A 886 -11.92 -8.72 -37.27
N ILE A 887 -13.12 -9.28 -37.41
CA ILE A 887 -13.48 -10.21 -38.50
C ILE A 887 -13.31 -9.52 -39.87
N LYS A 888 -13.67 -8.24 -39.96
CA LYS A 888 -13.48 -7.44 -41.18
C LYS A 888 -12.00 -7.34 -41.54
N ASN A 889 -11.14 -7.06 -40.56
CA ASN A 889 -9.71 -6.94 -40.77
C ASN A 889 -9.12 -8.31 -41.14
N ASP A 890 -9.40 -9.35 -40.37
CA ASP A 890 -8.87 -10.70 -40.58
C ASP A 890 -9.10 -11.24 -42.01
N LYS A 891 -10.33 -11.09 -42.53
CA LYS A 891 -10.68 -11.64 -43.84
C LYS A 891 -10.34 -10.75 -45.04
N TYR A 892 -10.32 -9.42 -44.86
CA TYR A 892 -10.25 -8.49 -45.99
C TYR A 892 -9.07 -7.51 -45.93
N LEU A 893 -8.30 -7.46 -44.84
CA LEU A 893 -7.11 -6.61 -44.75
C LEU A 893 -5.97 -7.25 -45.54
N VAL A 894 -5.64 -6.68 -46.69
CA VAL A 894 -4.54 -7.16 -47.54
C VAL A 894 -3.20 -6.58 -47.06
N GLY A 895 -3.24 -5.42 -46.41
CA GLY A 895 -2.07 -4.79 -45.83
C GLY A 895 -2.41 -3.43 -45.22
N GLN A 896 -1.40 -2.74 -44.71
CA GLN A 896 -1.54 -1.39 -44.19
C GLN A 896 -0.67 -0.44 -45.01
N ARG A 897 -1.18 0.75 -45.31
CA ARG A 897 -0.44 1.81 -46.01
C ARG A 897 0.02 2.86 -45.02
N LEU A 898 1.28 3.27 -45.11
CA LEU A 898 1.78 4.39 -44.34
C LEU A 898 1.08 5.69 -44.75
N VAL A 899 0.61 6.45 -43.77
CA VAL A 899 -0.06 7.74 -44.02
C VAL A 899 0.95 8.86 -43.87
N ASN A 900 0.87 9.79 -44.81
CA ASN A 900 1.63 11.02 -44.77
C ASN A 900 1.08 11.97 -43.69
N TYR A 901 1.97 12.66 -42.98
CA TYR A 901 1.59 13.66 -42.00
C TYR A 901 0.97 14.87 -42.70
N GLU A 902 -0.35 15.00 -42.62
CA GLU A 902 -1.05 16.20 -43.05
C GLU A 902 -1.00 17.26 -41.95
N ARG A 903 -0.36 18.40 -42.24
CA ARG A 903 -0.44 19.58 -41.38
C ARG A 903 -1.87 20.09 -41.46
N ASN A 904 -2.69 19.82 -40.45
CA ASN A 904 -4.08 20.33 -40.33
C ASN A 904 -4.17 21.81 -40.72
N ALA A 905 -4.54 22.09 -41.97
CA ALA A 905 -4.88 23.41 -42.48
C ALA A 905 -6.39 23.66 -42.27
N ALA A 906 -6.92 23.29 -41.10
CA ALA A 906 -8.29 23.62 -40.72
C ALA A 906 -8.32 25.08 -40.23
N GLY A 907 -8.42 26.01 -41.19
CA GLY A 907 -8.57 27.42 -40.88
C GLY A 907 -8.73 28.38 -42.06
N ARG A 908 -8.53 27.98 -43.32
CA ARG A 908 -8.78 28.85 -44.48
C ARG A 908 -9.09 28.05 -45.74
N ASN A 909 -10.22 28.42 -46.35
CA ASN A 909 -10.74 28.05 -47.67
C ASN A 909 -11.65 26.81 -47.73
N ALA A 910 -12.90 27.00 -47.31
CA ALA A 910 -14.02 26.38 -48.02
C ALA A 910 -14.19 27.08 -49.39
N GLY A 911 -13.99 26.35 -50.47
CA GLY A 911 -14.18 26.83 -51.84
C GLY A 911 -14.33 25.66 -52.82
N THR A 912 -15.59 25.33 -53.13
CA THR A 912 -16.17 24.63 -54.31
C THR A 912 -15.42 23.47 -55.01
N PRO A 913 -16.11 22.36 -55.33
CA PRO A 913 -15.56 21.27 -56.14
C PRO A 913 -15.59 21.64 -57.62
N SER A 914 -14.46 21.51 -58.32
CA SER A 914 -14.42 21.48 -59.79
C SER A 914 -14.31 20.04 -60.28
N SER A 915 -15.25 19.67 -61.14
CA SER A 915 -15.38 18.43 -61.90
C SER A 915 -14.34 18.29 -63.02
N SER A 916 -14.11 17.03 -63.43
CA SER A 916 -13.51 16.53 -64.70
C SER A 916 -12.01 16.81 -64.91
N SER A 917 -11.16 15.93 -65.48
CA SER A 917 -11.31 14.68 -66.25
C SER A 917 -9.91 14.12 -66.57
N GLN A 918 -9.80 12.79 -66.73
CA GLN A 918 -8.86 12.04 -67.60
C GLN A 918 -7.35 12.35 -67.54
N GLU A 919 -6.56 11.37 -67.05
CA GLU A 919 -5.89 10.35 -67.87
C GLU A 919 -5.77 9.04 -67.08
#